data_AF-A0A5E3WZN2-F1
#
_entry.id   AF-A0A5E3WZN2-F1
#
_cell.length_a   1.000
_cell.length_b   1.000
_cell.length_c   1.000
_cell.angle_alpha   90.00
_cell.angle_beta   90.00
_cell.angle_gamma   90.00
#
_symmetry.space_group_name_H-M   'P 1'
#
loop_
_entity.id
_entity.type
_entity.pdbx_description
1 polymer ?
#
loop_
_entity_poly.entity_id
_entity_poly.type
_entity_poly.pdbx_seq_one_letter_code
_entity_poly.pdbx_strand_id
1 'polypeptide(L)'
;MAYKQGRVAQDGLSVDILHRIFTQAHDSTPLEAFNSEGFPSWLSPLHVCRTWRAASLTCASLWRHVPLQSLALTDFALSHAKSLPLIVYAPPAGHFESAAVRTALLLRPTRIQQLACLATTATSKALKTLSALEVLCLWIPSTQSGVAEDRDILRGQLTAIGLGGAKVLGPLRELRLHAVESGLYLTPGVLQHTIMLTVLELTLDGRIWDNLSSFFHSLRALSKLQSLVIRNGVLPHGFSEDPYTPEPHGIIELAHLRELCLEADTVVVARILQWLSMPTCTRVALTMLEQDEDNFEPEPEQDSDGEDIEYLDAPVWLIRGSVIDILVSHFKDRQADRFPLQHLSLHSMDDDFHRNTWYSPSDLASCLRNFPHLVTLSIIFHDQPRDRWEATAEEPIALSELTHLHLSGMSEWLFPVARAIAAPKLLHRSLVLQTSPPGSWYDSSRYDYSKSKSATKNERFPETHLRQLREAICLPKLSNDSSDSYTRLYITPLRTTNYLPGLRLLATGVTGPNLPPVLDLSLDEQNLKHGDFNTWDYAAVLGRILAFIPLTSLHELHVAHPSAKDGLLTDTVLASLRSARVLDVRYYTATGPLLALPNLQYISLKHLPAITELPSTSPSQAICLDITGCTITEADIDLKRKWAGSENFTWDGITKRKRAPTWAMNSPAAMRNGITVHDLPPELLLEAFQHLVELKPLGTIDYPEEWDDASDAYDSTTTSSDDDYSNDEHSSSSQSIWHPFSLAWMRVTHVCSRWRYAALSAPSLWSFIPLNLPRAWVDELFRRTQTAPVDIYIPEDHWGDRLTTRMYNMIGKDHPATSGHILDELSITTYLFPRLDLTAFKHLRRLDVDFRSNIVGLGALSILTDVNIPSLTELRLVMTRPYADTSVTLPGHWTAVLDKLTVLELESVQFDFTLGHEEIVLPRLRELRITENAGFCGNFVRHVRVPYLSSYAVRYDCPEYGPSIDLREVKALGFARVLDDVDATIPPLHALVVIHILTSYSALFHVHGWRSNNHDGHDTEDFPLQVMRMAPIDAHISHNMDLPNDTGMIMMANFATTLLSHPSLSTLCMLSLDYQSRTGTW
;
A
#
# COMPACT_ATOMS: atom_id res chain seq x y z
N MET A 1 8.91 -50.16 -14.18
CA MET A 1 10.31 -50.13 -14.69
C MET A 1 10.73 -48.77 -15.26
N ALA A 2 9.84 -47.95 -15.85
CA ALA A 2 10.17 -46.60 -16.33
C ALA A 2 10.68 -45.60 -15.26
N TYR A 3 10.24 -45.74 -13.99
CA TYR A 3 10.66 -44.86 -12.89
C TYR A 3 12.14 -45.02 -12.47
N LYS A 4 12.80 -46.14 -12.83
CA LYS A 4 14.24 -46.35 -12.57
C LYS A 4 15.14 -45.84 -13.71
N GLN A 5 14.62 -45.71 -14.94
CA GLN A 5 15.37 -45.16 -16.06
C GLN A 5 15.45 -43.63 -16.03
N GLY A 6 14.48 -42.94 -15.40
CA GLY A 6 14.50 -41.48 -15.24
C GLY A 6 15.64 -40.94 -14.36
N ARG A 7 16.12 -41.71 -13.37
CA ARG A 7 17.26 -41.29 -12.52
C ARG A 7 18.61 -41.36 -13.22
N VAL A 8 18.78 -42.23 -14.21
CA VAL A 8 20.07 -42.40 -14.91
C VAL A 8 20.30 -41.30 -15.95
N ALA A 9 19.23 -40.66 -16.46
CA ALA A 9 19.34 -39.58 -17.43
C ALA A 9 19.80 -38.23 -16.83
N GLN A 10 19.58 -38.00 -15.53
CA GLN A 10 19.89 -36.70 -14.90
C GLN A 10 21.35 -36.58 -14.40
N ASP A 11 21.99 -37.70 -14.04
CA ASP A 11 23.36 -37.71 -13.51
C ASP A 11 24.46 -37.77 -14.60
N GLY A 12 24.08 -37.91 -15.88
CA GLY A 12 25.02 -38.08 -17.01
C GLY A 12 25.19 -36.87 -17.93
N LEU A 13 24.51 -35.74 -17.68
CA LEU A 13 24.64 -34.55 -18.53
C LEU A 13 26.00 -33.89 -18.33
N SER A 14 26.69 -33.54 -19.42
CA SER A 14 27.93 -32.77 -19.33
C SER A 14 27.66 -31.36 -18.84
N VAL A 15 28.67 -30.76 -18.19
CA VAL A 15 28.60 -29.37 -17.69
C VAL A 15 28.24 -28.40 -18.81
N ASP A 16 28.73 -28.62 -20.03
CA ASP A 16 28.40 -27.78 -21.20
C ASP A 16 26.92 -27.84 -21.58
N ILE A 17 26.28 -29.02 -21.51
CA ILE A 17 24.84 -29.16 -21.76
C ILE A 17 24.07 -28.47 -20.65
N LEU A 18 24.47 -28.65 -19.39
CA LEU A 18 23.86 -27.96 -18.26
C LEU A 18 23.98 -26.44 -18.40
N HIS A 19 25.13 -25.90 -18.83
CA HIS A 19 25.30 -24.46 -19.11
C HIS A 19 24.35 -23.95 -20.20
N ARG A 20 24.14 -24.73 -21.27
CA ARG A 20 23.16 -24.38 -22.31
C ARG A 20 21.73 -24.40 -21.79
N ILE A 21 21.38 -25.40 -20.99
CA ILE A 21 20.08 -25.48 -20.32
C ILE A 21 19.88 -24.26 -19.41
N PHE A 22 20.87 -23.92 -18.59
CA PHE A 22 20.80 -22.76 -17.69
C PHE A 22 20.67 -21.46 -18.47
N THR A 23 21.39 -21.30 -19.58
CA THR A 23 21.31 -20.09 -20.40
C THR A 23 19.94 -19.97 -21.09
N GLN A 24 19.40 -21.07 -21.63
CA GLN A 24 18.06 -21.08 -22.26
C GLN A 24 16.92 -20.91 -21.26
N ALA A 25 17.00 -21.54 -20.09
CA ALA A 25 16.02 -21.38 -19.02
C ALA A 25 16.01 -19.98 -18.40
N HIS A 26 17.04 -19.18 -18.71
CA HIS A 26 17.26 -17.86 -18.16
C HIS A 26 16.94 -16.74 -19.16
N ASP A 27 16.91 -17.01 -20.46
CA ASP A 27 16.50 -16.01 -21.48
C ASP A 27 14.99 -15.67 -21.42
N SER A 28 14.22 -16.37 -20.58
CA SER A 28 12.85 -15.95 -20.21
C SER A 28 12.86 -14.69 -19.35
N THR A 29 11.89 -13.80 -19.59
CA THR A 29 11.83 -12.45 -19.02
C THR A 29 12.01 -12.39 -17.49
N PRO A 30 12.82 -11.45 -16.95
CA PRO A 30 13.17 -11.36 -15.52
C PRO A 30 11.98 -11.09 -14.58
N LEU A 31 10.85 -10.60 -15.11
CA LEU A 31 9.68 -10.21 -14.33
C LEU A 31 9.01 -11.38 -13.60
N GLU A 32 9.12 -12.60 -14.12
CA GLU A 32 8.54 -13.82 -13.50
C GLU A 32 9.57 -14.62 -12.67
N ALA A 33 10.73 -14.01 -12.41
CA ALA A 33 11.92 -14.77 -12.06
C ALA A 33 12.10 -15.05 -10.56
N PHE A 34 11.06 -14.87 -9.74
CA PHE A 34 11.08 -15.21 -8.31
C PHE A 34 10.03 -16.27 -8.03
N ASN A 35 10.41 -17.29 -7.25
CA ASN A 35 9.41 -18.24 -6.74
C ASN A 35 8.61 -17.61 -5.58
N SER A 36 7.57 -18.29 -5.11
CA SER A 36 6.76 -17.87 -3.95
C SER A 36 7.57 -17.71 -2.65
N GLU A 37 8.82 -18.19 -2.61
CA GLU A 37 9.72 -18.11 -1.46
C GLU A 37 10.70 -16.92 -1.55
N GLY A 38 10.58 -16.06 -2.58
CA GLY A 38 11.48 -14.93 -2.81
C GLY A 38 12.89 -15.32 -3.29
N PHE A 39 13.11 -16.61 -3.58
CA PHE A 39 14.35 -17.11 -4.15
C PHE A 39 14.36 -16.93 -5.68
N PRO A 40 15.47 -16.47 -6.27
CA PRO A 40 15.59 -16.35 -7.72
C PRO A 40 15.37 -17.69 -8.41
N SER A 41 14.33 -17.80 -9.24
CA SER A 41 13.98 -19.05 -9.94
C SER A 41 15.11 -19.50 -10.87
N TRP A 42 15.88 -18.56 -11.45
CA TRP A 42 17.07 -18.87 -12.26
C TRP A 42 18.17 -19.53 -11.44
N LEU A 43 18.24 -19.31 -10.13
CA LEU A 43 19.17 -19.98 -9.23
C LEU A 43 18.66 -21.34 -8.70
N SER A 44 17.44 -21.76 -9.06
CA SER A 44 16.90 -23.07 -8.68
C SER A 44 17.82 -24.26 -9.01
N PRO A 45 18.63 -24.26 -10.09
CA PRO A 45 19.62 -25.31 -10.34
C PRO A 45 20.62 -25.56 -9.20
N LEU A 46 20.89 -24.57 -8.33
CA LEU A 46 21.76 -24.74 -7.15
C LEU A 46 21.20 -25.74 -6.14
N HIS A 47 19.90 -25.99 -6.16
CA HIS A 47 19.19 -26.85 -5.20
C HIS A 47 18.86 -28.24 -5.77
N VAL A 48 19.10 -28.49 -7.05
CA VAL A 48 18.72 -29.76 -7.70
C VAL A 48 19.60 -30.92 -7.24
N CYS A 49 20.89 -30.89 -7.58
CA CYS A 49 21.86 -31.90 -7.15
C CYS A 49 23.29 -31.33 -7.13
N ARG A 50 24.27 -32.11 -6.68
CA ARG A 50 25.68 -31.66 -6.58
C ARG A 50 26.27 -31.30 -7.95
N THR A 51 25.96 -32.07 -8.99
CA THR A 51 26.46 -31.84 -10.36
C THR A 51 25.88 -30.57 -10.94
N TRP A 52 24.56 -30.36 -10.80
CA TRP A 52 23.90 -29.13 -11.24
C TRP A 52 24.44 -27.93 -10.50
N ARG A 53 24.57 -28.01 -9.17
CA ARG A 53 25.21 -26.95 -8.37
C ARG A 53 26.61 -26.60 -8.88
N ALA A 54 27.48 -27.59 -9.09
CA ALA A 54 28.83 -27.35 -9.60
C ALA A 54 28.83 -26.72 -11.00
N ALA A 55 27.93 -27.18 -11.89
CA ALA A 55 27.75 -26.60 -13.21
C ALA A 55 27.24 -25.14 -13.12
N SER A 56 26.26 -24.85 -12.27
CA SER A 56 25.69 -23.51 -12.07
C SER A 56 26.72 -22.55 -11.49
N LEU A 57 27.52 -22.99 -10.51
CA LEU A 57 28.61 -22.18 -9.95
C LEU A 57 29.68 -21.82 -10.99
N THR A 58 29.89 -22.65 -12.01
CA THR A 58 30.88 -22.39 -13.08
C THR A 58 30.30 -21.64 -14.29
N CYS A 59 28.96 -21.51 -14.36
CA CYS A 59 28.23 -20.90 -15.47
C CYS A 59 28.15 -19.37 -15.30
N ALA A 60 29.11 -18.62 -15.86
CA ALA A 60 29.16 -17.16 -15.68
C ALA A 60 27.89 -16.43 -16.17
N SER A 61 27.22 -16.94 -17.23
CA SER A 61 25.97 -16.34 -17.75
C SER A 61 24.85 -16.38 -16.73
N LEU A 62 24.79 -17.40 -15.88
CA LEU A 62 23.78 -17.52 -14.82
C LEU A 62 23.91 -16.44 -13.75
N TRP A 63 25.14 -15.95 -13.52
CA TRP A 63 25.46 -14.93 -12.52
C TRP A 63 25.40 -13.51 -13.07
N ARG A 64 25.09 -13.33 -14.36
CA ARG A 64 24.94 -11.99 -14.94
C ARG A 64 23.74 -11.24 -14.34
N HIS A 65 22.72 -11.96 -13.86
CA HIS A 65 21.61 -11.41 -13.07
C HIS A 65 22.01 -11.39 -11.61
N VAL A 66 22.24 -10.19 -11.09
CA VAL A 66 22.75 -10.00 -9.74
C VAL A 66 21.58 -10.12 -8.75
N PRO A 67 21.53 -11.16 -7.89
CA PRO A 67 20.55 -11.25 -6.82
C PRO A 67 20.85 -10.19 -5.76
N LEU A 68 19.81 -9.56 -5.19
CA LEU A 68 19.94 -8.42 -4.28
C LEU A 68 19.35 -8.70 -2.88
N GLN A 69 18.92 -9.93 -2.63
CA GLN A 69 18.33 -10.34 -1.34
C GLN A 69 19.35 -10.38 -0.19
N SER A 70 20.63 -10.54 -0.51
CA SER A 70 21.70 -10.64 0.46
C SER A 70 22.99 -10.07 -0.12
N LEU A 71 23.70 -9.26 0.66
CA LEU A 71 25.01 -8.73 0.31
C LEU A 71 25.99 -9.84 -0.07
N ALA A 72 26.04 -10.92 0.72
CA ALA A 72 26.96 -12.03 0.46
C ALA A 72 26.67 -12.74 -0.87
N LEU A 73 25.37 -12.91 -1.21
CA LEU A 73 24.97 -13.52 -2.48
C LEU A 73 25.23 -12.58 -3.66
N THR A 74 25.09 -11.27 -3.45
CA THR A 74 25.41 -10.22 -4.42
C THR A 74 26.90 -10.26 -4.76
N ASP A 75 27.76 -10.23 -3.76
CA ASP A 75 29.22 -10.32 -3.93
C ASP A 75 29.64 -11.60 -4.63
N PHE A 76 28.99 -12.71 -4.25
CA PHE A 76 29.19 -14.00 -4.90
C PHE A 76 28.83 -13.93 -6.38
N ALA A 77 27.66 -13.39 -6.74
CA ALA A 77 27.26 -13.24 -8.13
C ALA A 77 28.20 -12.32 -8.92
N LEU A 78 28.58 -11.17 -8.35
CA LEU A 78 29.48 -10.21 -9.00
C LEU A 78 30.86 -10.82 -9.32
N SER A 79 31.38 -11.68 -8.43
CA SER A 79 32.63 -12.40 -8.66
C SER A 79 32.51 -13.51 -9.72
N HIS A 80 31.36 -14.20 -9.78
CA HIS A 80 31.13 -15.32 -10.72
C HIS A 80 30.67 -14.89 -12.11
N ALA A 81 30.11 -13.68 -12.25
CA ALA A 81 29.73 -13.09 -13.54
C ALA A 81 30.93 -12.75 -14.44
N LYS A 82 32.17 -12.77 -13.90
CA LYS A 82 33.43 -12.49 -14.61
C LYS A 82 33.42 -11.12 -15.31
N SER A 83 33.47 -11.08 -16.64
CA SER A 83 33.49 -9.85 -17.45
C SER A 83 32.18 -9.62 -18.20
N LEU A 84 31.15 -10.43 -17.93
CA LEU A 84 29.87 -10.30 -18.63
C LEU A 84 29.14 -9.01 -18.26
N PRO A 85 28.32 -8.45 -19.16
CA PRO A 85 27.38 -7.39 -18.81
C PRO A 85 26.45 -7.84 -17.69
N LEU A 86 26.19 -6.95 -16.74
CA LEU A 86 25.37 -7.20 -15.56
C LEU A 86 23.95 -6.68 -15.76
N ILE A 87 23.01 -7.43 -15.21
CA ILE A 87 21.59 -7.11 -15.11
C ILE A 87 21.27 -7.05 -13.62
N VAL A 88 20.88 -5.87 -13.16
CA VAL A 88 20.53 -5.61 -11.76
C VAL A 88 19.02 -5.39 -11.72
N TYR A 89 18.29 -6.25 -11.01
CA TYR A 89 16.82 -6.24 -10.95
C TYR A 89 16.33 -6.30 -9.50
N ALA A 90 15.69 -5.21 -9.05
CA ALA A 90 15.19 -4.95 -7.70
C ALA A 90 13.76 -4.36 -7.79
N PRO A 91 12.75 -5.19 -8.10
CA PRO A 91 11.38 -4.70 -8.29
C PRO A 91 10.81 -4.21 -6.94
N PRO A 92 9.88 -3.25 -6.93
CA PRO A 92 9.36 -2.63 -5.70
C PRO A 92 8.77 -3.62 -4.68
N ALA A 93 8.16 -4.71 -5.16
CA ALA A 93 7.60 -5.75 -4.29
C ALA A 93 8.63 -6.77 -3.74
N GLY A 94 9.89 -6.70 -4.18
CA GLY A 94 10.93 -7.63 -3.75
C GLY A 94 11.55 -7.22 -2.41
N HIS A 95 11.88 -8.19 -1.56
CA HIS A 95 12.78 -7.96 -0.44
C HIS A 95 14.23 -7.93 -0.93
N PHE A 96 14.89 -6.77 -0.86
CA PHE A 96 16.32 -6.63 -1.15
C PHE A 96 17.02 -5.83 -0.06
N GLU A 97 18.30 -6.11 0.13
CA GLU A 97 19.14 -5.44 1.11
C GLU A 97 19.71 -4.16 0.49
N SER A 98 19.51 -3.00 1.10
CA SER A 98 20.03 -1.72 0.57
C SER A 98 21.55 -1.75 0.37
N ALA A 99 22.28 -2.45 1.26
CA ALA A 99 23.71 -2.68 1.12
C ALA A 99 24.06 -3.52 -0.13
N ALA A 100 23.26 -4.53 -0.47
CA ALA A 100 23.42 -5.33 -1.68
C ALA A 100 23.24 -4.47 -2.94
N VAL A 101 22.18 -3.65 -2.99
CA VAL A 101 21.92 -2.72 -4.10
C VAL A 101 23.10 -1.75 -4.28
N ARG A 102 23.54 -1.12 -3.18
CA ARG A 102 24.72 -0.23 -3.19
C ARG A 102 25.96 -0.95 -3.72
N THR A 103 26.19 -2.18 -3.30
CA THR A 103 27.38 -2.97 -3.67
C THR A 103 27.35 -3.34 -5.15
N ALA A 104 26.21 -3.81 -5.65
CA ALA A 104 26.00 -4.08 -7.07
C ALA A 104 26.23 -2.84 -7.94
N LEU A 105 25.70 -1.69 -7.51
CA LEU A 105 25.78 -0.43 -8.24
C LEU A 105 27.17 0.21 -8.22
N LEU A 106 27.87 0.17 -7.08
CA LEU A 106 29.13 0.92 -6.89
C LEU A 106 30.37 0.13 -7.30
N LEU A 107 30.39 -1.20 -7.17
CA LEU A 107 31.61 -1.96 -7.41
C LEU A 107 31.97 -2.08 -8.90
N ARG A 108 30.98 -2.17 -9.79
CA ARG A 108 31.20 -2.43 -11.23
C ARG A 108 30.24 -1.65 -12.15
N PRO A 109 30.11 -0.32 -12.01
CA PRO A 109 29.11 0.48 -12.73
C PRO A 109 29.21 0.36 -14.26
N THR A 110 30.41 0.25 -14.80
CA THR A 110 30.64 0.17 -16.26
C THR A 110 30.18 -1.15 -16.89
N ARG A 111 29.84 -2.16 -16.09
CA ARG A 111 29.35 -3.45 -16.58
C ARG A 111 27.82 -3.52 -16.58
N ILE A 112 27.13 -2.61 -15.90
CA ILE A 112 25.67 -2.65 -15.78
C ILE A 112 25.06 -2.22 -17.11
N GLN A 113 24.42 -3.16 -17.79
CA GLN A 113 23.74 -2.94 -19.06
C GLN A 113 22.24 -2.73 -18.85
N GLN A 114 21.66 -3.39 -17.85
CA GLN A 114 20.27 -3.22 -17.48
C GLN A 114 20.17 -2.97 -15.97
N LEU A 115 19.49 -1.90 -15.61
CA LEU A 115 19.20 -1.55 -14.24
C LEU A 115 17.69 -1.38 -14.09
N ALA A 116 17.10 -2.19 -13.23
CA ALA A 116 15.71 -2.10 -12.83
C ALA A 116 15.68 -2.06 -11.30
N CYS A 117 15.40 -0.92 -10.67
CA CYS A 117 15.42 -0.85 -9.20
C CYS A 117 14.55 0.27 -8.64
N LEU A 118 14.38 0.30 -7.31
CA LEU A 118 13.85 1.49 -6.65
C LEU A 118 14.78 2.70 -6.89
N ALA A 119 14.18 3.86 -7.10
CA ALA A 119 14.89 5.13 -7.11
C ALA A 119 15.33 5.46 -5.67
N THR A 120 16.63 5.42 -5.42
CA THR A 120 17.24 5.75 -4.12
C THR A 120 18.40 6.73 -4.34
N THR A 121 18.89 7.33 -3.26
CA THR A 121 20.12 8.14 -3.30
C THR A 121 21.31 7.37 -3.88
N ALA A 122 21.43 6.08 -3.56
CA ALA A 122 22.49 5.23 -4.10
C ALA A 122 22.33 5.03 -5.62
N THR A 123 21.10 4.81 -6.07
CA THR A 123 20.76 4.69 -7.49
C THR A 123 21.12 5.97 -8.25
N SER A 124 20.72 7.14 -7.74
CA SER A 124 21.05 8.45 -8.33
C SER A 124 22.56 8.68 -8.45
N LYS A 125 23.32 8.37 -7.39
CA LYS A 125 24.79 8.48 -7.42
C LYS A 125 25.41 7.50 -8.43
N ALA A 126 24.91 6.28 -8.50
CA ALA A 126 25.41 5.26 -9.40
C ALA A 126 25.14 5.61 -10.86
N LEU A 127 23.95 6.11 -11.19
CA LEU A 127 23.52 6.50 -12.54
C LEU A 127 24.54 7.42 -13.21
N LYS A 128 25.15 8.35 -12.46
CA LYS A 128 26.22 9.24 -12.95
C LYS A 128 27.46 8.53 -13.52
N THR A 129 27.62 7.23 -13.24
CA THR A 129 28.77 6.42 -13.64
C THR A 129 28.43 5.27 -14.61
N LEU A 130 27.15 5.02 -14.91
CA LEU A 130 26.69 3.86 -15.71
C LEU A 130 26.79 4.10 -17.22
N SER A 131 28.00 4.26 -17.76
CA SER A 131 28.21 4.56 -19.19
C SER A 131 27.82 3.46 -20.19
N ALA A 132 27.48 2.25 -19.71
CA ALA A 132 27.12 1.10 -20.56
C ALA A 132 25.62 0.74 -20.46
N LEU A 133 24.83 1.60 -19.82
CA LEU A 133 23.43 1.35 -19.53
C LEU A 133 22.58 1.43 -20.81
N GLU A 134 21.91 0.33 -21.16
CA GLU A 134 21.00 0.23 -22.29
C GLU A 134 19.53 0.21 -21.85
N VAL A 135 19.23 -0.35 -20.67
CA VAL A 135 17.88 -0.42 -20.11
C VAL A 135 17.88 0.17 -18.71
N LEU A 136 17.04 1.19 -18.49
CA LEU A 136 16.81 1.79 -17.19
C LEU A 136 15.32 1.68 -16.84
N CYS A 137 15.00 0.97 -15.77
CA CYS A 137 13.69 0.92 -15.16
C CYS A 137 13.79 1.40 -13.71
N LEU A 138 13.08 2.48 -13.38
CA LEU A 138 13.06 3.00 -12.01
C LEU A 138 11.65 2.98 -11.47
N TRP A 139 11.49 2.46 -10.27
CA TRP A 139 10.26 2.57 -9.49
C TRP A 139 10.48 3.53 -8.33
N ILE A 140 9.62 4.53 -8.21
CA ILE A 140 9.65 5.51 -7.14
C ILE A 140 8.49 5.18 -6.22
N PRO A 141 8.78 4.74 -4.97
CA PRO A 141 7.74 4.33 -4.04
C PRO A 141 6.86 5.53 -3.64
N SER A 142 5.59 5.28 -3.36
CA SER A 142 4.69 6.31 -2.84
C SER A 142 5.16 6.80 -1.48
N THR A 143 4.82 8.06 -1.18
CA THR A 143 5.31 8.80 -0.01
C THR A 143 4.95 8.19 1.35
N GLN A 144 4.03 7.22 1.36
CA GLN A 144 3.48 6.57 2.56
C GLN A 144 4.45 5.62 3.27
N SER A 145 5.58 5.24 2.66
CA SER A 145 6.49 4.20 3.18
C SER A 145 7.34 4.58 4.42
N GLY A 146 7.18 5.75 5.04
CA GLY A 146 7.84 6.09 6.33
C GLY A 146 9.37 6.25 6.31
N VAL A 147 10.04 6.11 5.16
CA VAL A 147 11.50 6.34 5.02
C VAL A 147 11.72 7.83 4.71
N ALA A 148 11.80 8.66 5.74
CA ALA A 148 11.93 10.11 5.60
C ALA A 148 13.28 10.56 5.00
N GLU A 149 14.37 9.80 5.19
CA GLU A 149 15.74 10.22 4.83
C GLU A 149 16.04 10.26 3.32
N ASP A 150 15.24 9.60 2.47
CA ASP A 150 15.44 9.59 1.01
C ASP A 150 14.53 10.60 0.26
N ARG A 151 13.71 11.38 0.98
CA ARG A 151 12.68 12.27 0.38
C ARG A 151 13.25 13.48 -0.37
N ASP A 152 14.28 14.13 0.17
CA ASP A 152 14.80 15.39 -0.39
C ASP A 152 15.56 15.20 -1.71
N ILE A 153 16.04 13.99 -1.98
CA ILE A 153 16.83 13.70 -3.19
C ILE A 153 15.93 13.37 -4.38
N LEU A 154 14.69 12.90 -4.13
CA LEU A 154 13.69 12.62 -5.16
C LEU A 154 12.76 13.80 -5.45
N ARG A 155 12.58 14.73 -4.50
CA ARG A 155 11.95 16.04 -4.78
C ARG A 155 12.81 16.92 -5.70
N GLY A 156 14.10 16.63 -5.81
CA GLY A 156 14.98 17.27 -6.79
C GLY A 156 14.59 16.86 -8.22
N GLN A 157 14.54 17.84 -9.12
CA GLN A 157 14.34 17.59 -10.56
C GLN A 157 15.31 16.48 -11.04
N LEU A 158 14.77 15.42 -11.64
CA LEU A 158 15.54 14.49 -12.48
C LEU A 158 15.98 15.26 -13.73
N THR A 159 17.01 16.06 -13.54
CA THR A 159 17.70 16.76 -14.62
C THR A 159 18.57 15.76 -15.38
N ALA A 160 18.96 16.13 -16.60
CA ALA A 160 19.98 15.40 -17.34
C ALA A 160 21.22 15.16 -16.46
N ILE A 161 21.60 16.12 -15.62
CA ILE A 161 22.73 16.03 -14.68
C ILE A 161 22.48 14.95 -13.60
N GLY A 162 21.26 14.84 -13.09
CA GLY A 162 20.85 13.80 -12.15
C GLY A 162 21.01 12.39 -12.72
N LEU A 163 20.69 12.21 -14.00
CA LEU A 163 20.83 10.94 -14.73
C LEU A 163 22.23 10.72 -15.36
N GLY A 164 23.23 11.49 -14.96
CA GLY A 164 24.62 11.32 -15.44
C GLY A 164 24.96 12.01 -16.76
N GLY A 165 24.08 12.86 -17.24
CA GLY A 165 24.24 13.69 -18.43
C GLY A 165 24.18 12.91 -19.74
N ALA A 166 24.48 13.59 -20.84
CA ALA A 166 24.44 13.04 -22.19
C ALA A 166 25.29 11.76 -22.36
N LYS A 167 26.37 11.64 -21.59
CA LYS A 167 27.29 10.50 -21.69
C LYS A 167 26.66 9.18 -21.24
N VAL A 168 25.86 9.21 -20.17
CA VAL A 168 25.17 8.02 -19.63
C VAL A 168 23.92 7.72 -20.45
N LEU A 169 23.23 8.76 -20.92
CA LEU A 169 21.98 8.65 -21.65
C LEU A 169 22.14 8.24 -23.12
N GLY A 170 23.32 8.47 -23.73
CA GLY A 170 23.60 8.17 -25.13
C GLY A 170 23.33 6.71 -25.58
N PRO A 171 23.81 5.67 -24.85
CA PRO A 171 23.54 4.27 -25.20
C PRO A 171 22.15 3.77 -24.79
N LEU A 172 21.35 4.56 -24.07
CA LEU A 172 20.08 4.13 -23.51
C LEU A 172 19.06 3.82 -24.62
N ARG A 173 18.51 2.61 -24.58
CA ARG A 173 17.51 2.07 -25.52
C ARG A 173 16.13 1.96 -24.89
N GLU A 174 16.06 1.67 -23.60
CA GLU A 174 14.80 1.60 -22.87
C GLU A 174 14.87 2.47 -21.61
N LEU A 175 13.89 3.35 -21.45
CA LEU A 175 13.69 4.17 -20.27
C LEU A 175 12.27 3.93 -19.76
N ARG A 176 12.16 3.36 -18.57
CA ARG A 176 10.91 3.12 -17.87
C ARG A 176 10.94 3.80 -16.51
N LEU A 177 10.05 4.74 -16.27
CA LEU A 177 9.94 5.45 -15.00
C LEU A 177 8.53 5.27 -14.46
N HIS A 178 8.42 4.65 -13.30
CA HIS A 178 7.15 4.41 -12.61
C HIS A 178 7.18 5.10 -11.25
N ALA A 179 6.20 5.94 -10.97
CA ALA A 179 6.12 6.67 -9.72
C ALA A 179 4.68 6.94 -9.34
N VAL A 180 4.36 6.67 -8.08
CA VAL A 180 3.06 6.98 -7.49
C VAL A 180 3.27 8.12 -6.49
N GLU A 181 2.54 9.23 -6.64
CA GLU A 181 2.51 10.41 -5.76
C GLU A 181 3.86 11.11 -5.49
N SER A 182 4.81 11.02 -6.41
CA SER A 182 6.22 11.27 -6.08
C SER A 182 6.73 12.71 -6.26
N GLY A 183 5.95 13.63 -6.84
CA GLY A 183 6.42 14.99 -7.15
C GLY A 183 7.69 15.02 -8.02
N LEU A 184 7.93 13.98 -8.81
CA LEU A 184 9.13 13.82 -9.63
C LEU A 184 9.03 14.68 -10.89
N TYR A 185 9.95 15.62 -11.06
CA TYR A 185 10.06 16.43 -12.27
C TYR A 185 11.16 15.88 -13.18
N LEU A 186 10.78 15.24 -14.28
CA LEU A 186 11.72 14.92 -15.36
C LEU A 186 11.87 16.16 -16.24
N THR A 187 13.08 16.69 -16.43
CA THR A 187 13.22 17.83 -17.34
C THR A 187 13.17 17.35 -18.80
N PRO A 188 12.42 18.02 -19.71
CA PRO A 188 12.35 17.64 -21.12
C PRO A 188 13.72 17.50 -21.81
N GLY A 189 14.71 18.26 -21.34
CA GLY A 189 16.10 18.21 -21.81
C GLY A 189 16.80 16.85 -21.60
N VAL A 190 16.32 15.99 -20.69
CA VAL A 190 16.83 14.61 -20.55
C VAL A 190 16.64 13.84 -21.85
N LEU A 191 15.46 13.92 -22.45
CA LEU A 191 15.07 13.12 -23.61
C LEU A 191 15.77 13.56 -24.90
N GLN A 192 16.21 14.81 -24.97
CA GLN A 192 17.02 15.32 -26.08
C GLN A 192 18.37 14.59 -26.22
N HIS A 193 18.86 13.98 -25.13
CA HIS A 193 20.14 13.27 -25.12
C HIS A 193 20.00 11.75 -25.33
N THR A 194 18.76 11.22 -25.41
CA THR A 194 18.48 9.79 -25.55
C THR A 194 18.10 9.44 -27.00
N ILE A 195 18.93 9.78 -27.98
CA ILE A 195 18.64 9.57 -29.41
C ILE A 195 18.55 8.09 -29.84
N MET A 196 19.07 7.19 -29.00
CA MET A 196 19.02 5.73 -29.22
C MET A 196 17.78 5.07 -28.61
N LEU A 197 16.91 5.84 -27.97
CA LEU A 197 15.76 5.32 -27.24
C LEU A 197 14.76 4.66 -28.20
N THR A 198 14.48 3.40 -27.95
CA THR A 198 13.48 2.58 -28.65
C THR A 198 12.22 2.37 -27.81
N VAL A 199 12.32 2.43 -26.48
CA VAL A 199 11.17 2.31 -25.57
C VAL A 199 11.20 3.46 -24.57
N LEU A 200 10.11 4.21 -24.50
CA LEU A 200 9.86 5.22 -23.48
C LEU A 200 8.56 4.87 -22.76
N GLU A 201 8.66 4.54 -21.48
CA GLU A 201 7.52 4.25 -20.61
C GLU A 201 7.57 5.16 -19.39
N LEU A 202 6.57 6.02 -19.25
CA LEU A 202 6.47 6.98 -18.15
C LEU A 202 5.10 6.78 -17.50
N THR A 203 5.09 6.49 -16.20
CA THR A 203 3.88 6.35 -15.38
C THR A 203 4.14 7.10 -14.09
N LEU A 204 3.94 8.41 -14.10
CA LEU A 204 4.27 9.29 -12.97
C LEU A 204 3.05 10.14 -12.61
N ASP A 205 2.75 10.30 -11.34
CA ASP A 205 1.63 11.13 -10.87
C ASP A 205 1.96 12.65 -10.89
N GLY A 206 2.55 13.15 -11.97
CA GLY A 206 2.94 14.55 -12.08
C GLY A 206 3.37 14.95 -13.48
N ARG A 207 3.14 16.23 -13.81
CA ARG A 207 3.44 16.79 -15.13
C ARG A 207 4.94 16.81 -15.38
N ILE A 208 5.38 16.15 -16.46
CA ILE A 208 6.75 16.27 -16.98
C ILE A 208 6.86 17.46 -17.93
N TRP A 209 5.78 17.69 -18.69
CA TRP A 209 5.72 18.71 -19.71
C TRP A 209 4.66 19.74 -19.33
N ASP A 210 5.06 21.00 -19.27
CA ASP A 210 4.16 22.11 -18.93
C ASP A 210 3.18 22.41 -20.08
N ASN A 211 3.57 22.09 -21.31
CA ASN A 211 2.79 22.29 -22.53
C ASN A 211 3.12 21.26 -23.63
N LEU A 212 2.22 21.14 -24.62
CA LEU A 212 2.37 20.21 -25.74
C LEU A 212 3.59 20.53 -26.62
N SER A 213 3.97 21.79 -26.75
CA SER A 213 5.14 22.22 -27.52
C SER A 213 6.43 21.59 -26.98
N SER A 214 6.62 21.59 -25.66
CA SER A 214 7.77 20.95 -24.98
C SER A 214 7.76 19.42 -25.14
N PHE A 215 6.58 18.80 -25.10
CA PHE A 215 6.40 17.38 -25.36
C PHE A 215 6.79 17.01 -26.79
N PHE A 216 6.27 17.73 -27.78
CA PHE A 216 6.58 17.54 -29.19
C PHE A 216 8.04 17.78 -29.51
N HIS A 217 8.65 18.79 -28.90
CA HIS A 217 10.09 19.03 -29.02
C HIS A 217 10.90 17.83 -28.49
N SER A 218 10.48 17.23 -27.38
CA SER A 218 11.11 16.03 -26.83
C SER A 218 10.96 14.83 -27.79
N LEU A 219 9.77 14.60 -28.35
CA LEU A 219 9.53 13.49 -29.28
C LEU A 219 10.33 13.59 -30.57
N ARG A 220 10.57 14.81 -31.10
CA ARG A 220 11.40 15.00 -32.32
C ARG A 220 12.83 14.47 -32.16
N ALA A 221 13.37 14.45 -30.94
CA ALA A 221 14.68 13.88 -30.67
C ALA A 221 14.69 12.33 -30.71
N LEU A 222 13.53 11.69 -30.56
CA LEU A 222 13.38 10.24 -30.38
C LEU A 222 13.03 9.52 -31.69
N SER A 223 13.79 9.77 -32.76
CA SER A 223 13.54 9.21 -34.10
C SER A 223 13.52 7.66 -34.18
N LYS A 224 14.14 6.97 -33.21
CA LYS A 224 14.22 5.50 -33.14
C LYS A 224 13.14 4.85 -32.29
N LEU A 225 12.21 5.64 -31.75
CA LEU A 225 11.21 5.18 -30.82
C LEU A 225 10.29 4.13 -31.47
N GLN A 226 10.13 2.99 -30.79
CA GLN A 226 9.31 1.85 -31.19
C GLN A 226 8.10 1.66 -30.28
N SER A 227 8.22 1.97 -28.99
CA SER A 227 7.11 1.96 -28.04
C SER A 227 7.12 3.24 -27.22
N LEU A 228 5.98 3.92 -27.19
CA LEU A 228 5.73 5.12 -26.40
C LEU A 228 4.56 4.86 -25.46
N VAL A 229 4.81 4.82 -24.16
CA VAL A 229 3.80 4.59 -23.12
C VAL A 229 3.86 5.76 -22.14
N ILE A 230 2.78 6.53 -22.02
CA ILE A 230 2.70 7.67 -21.10
C ILE A 230 1.41 7.56 -20.29
N ARG A 231 1.52 7.57 -18.97
CA ARG A 231 0.45 7.32 -18.00
C ARG A 231 0.45 8.25 -16.80
N ASN A 232 -0.69 8.33 -16.10
CA ASN A 232 -0.91 9.01 -14.82
C ASN A 232 -0.70 10.55 -14.79
N GLY A 233 -1.08 11.30 -15.83
CA GLY A 233 -1.00 12.77 -15.78
C GLY A 233 0.42 13.34 -16.03
N VAL A 234 1.29 12.52 -16.60
CA VAL A 234 2.60 12.95 -17.13
C VAL A 234 2.45 14.03 -18.21
N LEU A 235 1.40 13.94 -19.02
CA LEU A 235 1.12 14.87 -20.11
C LEU A 235 0.56 16.20 -19.60
N PRO A 236 0.72 17.30 -20.36
CA PRO A 236 0.09 18.57 -20.05
C PRO A 236 -1.43 18.41 -20.00
N HIS A 237 -2.13 19.19 -19.18
CA HIS A 237 -3.59 19.22 -19.19
C HIS A 237 -4.13 20.03 -20.37
N GLY A 238 -5.38 19.76 -20.74
CA GLY A 238 -6.08 20.36 -21.87
C GLY A 238 -6.17 21.89 -21.83
N PHE A 239 -6.05 22.48 -20.64
CA PHE A 239 -6.14 23.93 -20.39
C PHE A 239 -4.80 24.67 -20.36
N SER A 240 -3.67 24.00 -20.66
CA SER A 240 -2.38 24.69 -20.79
C SER A 240 -2.53 25.87 -21.75
N GLU A 241 -2.09 27.07 -21.33
CA GLU A 241 -2.14 28.36 -22.05
C GLU A 241 -1.38 28.37 -23.40
N ASP A 242 -1.04 27.20 -23.94
CA ASP A 242 -0.54 27.03 -25.30
C ASP A 242 -1.71 26.58 -26.22
N PRO A 243 -2.65 27.50 -26.57
CA PRO A 243 -3.71 27.26 -27.55
C PRO A 243 -3.14 27.20 -28.97
N TYR A 244 -1.87 27.55 -29.17
CA TYR A 244 -1.28 27.66 -30.48
C TYR A 244 -0.92 26.28 -31.02
N THR A 245 -1.22 26.06 -32.30
CA THR A 245 -0.56 25.02 -33.09
C THR A 245 0.92 25.07 -32.75
N PRO A 246 1.60 23.93 -32.50
CA PRO A 246 3.04 23.95 -32.33
C PRO A 246 3.58 24.83 -33.46
N GLU A 247 4.30 25.91 -33.11
CA GLU A 247 5.01 26.79 -34.04
C GLU A 247 5.54 25.96 -35.22
N PRO A 248 5.70 26.47 -36.46
CA PRO A 248 5.49 25.79 -37.77
C PRO A 248 6.33 24.54 -38.13
N HIS A 249 6.71 23.71 -37.16
CA HIS A 249 7.70 22.65 -37.18
C HIS A 249 7.18 21.32 -37.76
N GLY A 250 6.06 21.34 -38.48
CA GLY A 250 5.53 20.19 -39.23
C GLY A 250 5.09 19.00 -38.38
N ILE A 251 4.56 17.98 -39.07
CA ILE A 251 4.18 16.68 -38.50
C ILE A 251 5.42 15.97 -37.95
N ILE A 252 5.33 15.40 -36.76
CA ILE A 252 6.43 14.67 -36.11
C ILE A 252 6.46 13.25 -36.66
N GLU A 253 7.52 12.91 -37.39
CA GLU A 253 7.68 11.58 -37.97
C GLU A 253 8.29 10.60 -36.96
N LEU A 254 7.47 9.66 -36.48
CA LEU A 254 7.90 8.51 -35.67
C LEU A 254 7.83 7.23 -36.51
N ALA A 255 8.72 7.15 -37.51
CA ALA A 255 8.72 6.11 -38.55
C ALA A 255 8.93 4.67 -38.04
N HIS A 256 9.35 4.50 -36.79
CA HIS A 256 9.59 3.19 -36.17
C HIS A 256 8.59 2.85 -35.06
N LEU A 257 7.66 3.75 -34.74
CA LEU A 257 6.71 3.55 -33.66
C LEU A 257 5.76 2.41 -34.01
N ARG A 258 5.73 1.38 -33.17
CA ARG A 258 4.88 0.18 -33.29
C ARG A 258 3.76 0.19 -32.26
N GLU A 259 4.01 0.79 -31.11
CA GLU A 259 3.10 0.85 -29.98
C GLU A 259 3.00 2.28 -29.43
N LEU A 260 1.75 2.74 -29.30
CA LEU A 260 1.41 4.01 -28.67
C LEU A 260 0.41 3.73 -27.55
N CYS A 261 0.77 4.09 -26.31
CA CYS A 261 -0.13 4.09 -25.16
C CYS A 261 -0.11 5.47 -24.52
N LEU A 262 -1.26 6.13 -24.47
CA LEU A 262 -1.41 7.47 -23.90
C LEU A 262 -2.54 7.48 -22.89
N GLU A 263 -2.32 8.15 -21.77
CA GLU A 263 -3.35 8.43 -20.77
C GLU A 263 -3.27 9.90 -20.38
N ALA A 264 -4.30 10.66 -20.75
CA ALA A 264 -4.43 12.10 -20.56
C ALA A 264 -5.85 12.57 -20.92
N ASP A 265 -6.12 13.87 -20.74
CA ASP A 265 -7.35 14.51 -21.19
C ASP A 265 -7.61 14.28 -22.68
N THR A 266 -8.88 14.12 -23.03
CA THR A 266 -9.34 13.86 -24.41
C THR A 266 -8.75 14.84 -25.44
N VAL A 267 -8.77 16.14 -25.11
CA VAL A 267 -8.25 17.23 -25.95
C VAL A 267 -6.76 17.06 -26.23
N VAL A 268 -6.00 16.67 -25.20
CA VAL A 268 -4.54 16.49 -25.27
C VAL A 268 -4.21 15.29 -26.15
N VAL A 269 -4.90 14.17 -25.95
CA VAL A 269 -4.74 12.96 -26.77
C VAL A 269 -5.04 13.25 -28.25
N ALA A 270 -6.16 13.92 -28.53
CA ALA A 270 -6.54 14.30 -29.89
C ALA A 270 -5.47 15.18 -30.57
N ARG A 271 -4.97 16.22 -29.88
CA ARG A 271 -3.90 17.09 -30.40
C ARG A 271 -2.62 16.30 -30.64
N ILE A 272 -2.22 15.42 -29.72
CA ILE A 272 -1.03 14.57 -29.92
C ILE A 272 -1.19 13.75 -31.21
N LEU A 273 -2.31 13.06 -31.36
CA LEU A 273 -2.57 12.23 -32.55
C LEU A 273 -2.59 13.05 -33.84
N GLN A 274 -3.10 14.29 -33.83
CA GLN A 274 -3.12 15.16 -35.00
C GLN A 274 -1.72 15.50 -35.53
N TRP A 275 -0.72 15.57 -34.65
CA TRP A 275 0.64 16.01 -35.00
C TRP A 275 1.66 14.87 -35.14
N LEU A 276 1.27 13.62 -34.89
CA LEU A 276 2.15 12.45 -35.04
C LEU A 276 1.93 11.74 -36.38
N SER A 277 3.01 11.45 -37.11
CA SER A 277 3.02 10.48 -38.22
C SER A 277 3.64 9.17 -37.73
N MET A 278 2.85 8.09 -37.78
CA MET A 278 3.19 6.80 -37.15
C MET A 278 2.97 5.63 -38.13
N PRO A 279 3.70 5.55 -39.26
CA PRO A 279 3.39 4.64 -40.36
C PRO A 279 3.53 3.15 -40.02
N THR A 280 4.30 2.80 -38.99
CA THR A 280 4.52 1.41 -38.55
C THR A 280 3.70 1.01 -37.32
N CYS A 281 2.85 1.91 -36.81
CA CYS A 281 2.12 1.68 -35.57
C CYS A 281 1.04 0.60 -35.78
N THR A 282 1.07 -0.45 -34.98
CA THR A 282 0.11 -1.56 -35.03
C THR A 282 -0.68 -1.71 -33.74
N ARG A 283 -0.27 -1.03 -32.66
CA ARG A 283 -0.89 -1.07 -31.32
C ARG A 283 -1.16 0.34 -30.82
N VAL A 284 -2.42 0.66 -30.56
CA VAL A 284 -2.83 1.94 -29.96
C VAL A 284 -3.66 1.66 -28.72
N ALA A 285 -3.30 2.26 -27.60
CA ALA A 285 -4.03 2.21 -26.34
C ALA A 285 -4.22 3.61 -25.77
N LEU A 286 -5.46 4.10 -25.72
CA LEU A 286 -5.77 5.44 -25.23
C LEU A 286 -6.63 5.32 -23.99
N THR A 287 -6.24 5.98 -22.91
CA THR A 287 -7.06 6.21 -21.72
C THR A 287 -7.36 7.71 -21.65
N MET A 288 -8.62 8.08 -21.73
CA MET A 288 -9.05 9.48 -21.73
C MET A 288 -9.57 9.79 -20.33
N LEU A 289 -8.90 10.71 -19.66
CA LEU A 289 -9.20 11.10 -18.29
C LEU A 289 -10.22 12.24 -18.27
N GLU A 290 -11.05 12.27 -17.24
CA GLU A 290 -12.00 13.35 -16.97
C GLU A 290 -11.24 14.66 -16.74
N GLN A 291 -11.76 15.75 -17.30
CA GLN A 291 -11.24 17.06 -16.98
C GLN A 291 -11.68 17.39 -15.55
N ASP A 292 -10.71 17.62 -14.68
CA ASP A 292 -10.93 18.03 -13.29
C ASP A 292 -11.43 19.49 -13.28
N GLU A 293 -12.71 19.70 -13.61
CA GLU A 293 -13.33 21.03 -13.73
C GLU A 293 -13.32 21.78 -12.38
N ASP A 294 -13.42 21.05 -11.27
CA ASP A 294 -13.53 21.59 -9.91
C ASP A 294 -12.30 22.40 -9.47
N ASN A 295 -11.13 22.16 -10.07
CA ASN A 295 -9.90 22.87 -9.73
C ASN A 295 -9.73 24.21 -10.48
N PHE A 296 -10.68 24.56 -11.36
CA PHE A 296 -10.58 25.74 -12.21
C PHE A 296 -11.95 26.36 -12.46
N GLU A 297 -12.68 26.72 -11.39
CA GLU A 297 -13.56 27.88 -11.50
C GLU A 297 -12.64 29.07 -11.77
N PRO A 298 -12.57 29.64 -12.99
CA PRO A 298 -11.82 30.87 -13.19
C PRO A 298 -12.43 31.85 -12.18
N GLU A 299 -11.62 32.37 -11.24
CA GLU A 299 -12.08 33.45 -10.38
C GLU A 299 -12.70 34.47 -11.33
N PRO A 300 -14.01 34.79 -11.20
CA PRO A 300 -14.65 35.68 -12.13
C PRO A 300 -13.88 36.99 -12.05
N GLU A 301 -13.07 37.28 -13.07
CA GLU A 301 -12.40 38.55 -13.20
C GLU A 301 -13.52 39.58 -13.30
N GLN A 302 -13.86 40.17 -12.15
CA GLN A 302 -14.79 41.27 -12.08
C GLN A 302 -14.08 42.44 -12.75
N ASP A 303 -14.34 42.61 -14.05
CA ASP A 303 -14.03 43.86 -14.71
C ASP A 303 -14.66 45.00 -13.89
N SER A 304 -13.88 46.05 -13.67
CA SER A 304 -14.17 47.16 -12.76
C SER A 304 -15.47 47.91 -13.06
N ASP A 305 -16.13 47.59 -14.17
CA ASP A 305 -17.26 48.30 -14.73
C ASP A 305 -18.59 47.56 -14.49
N GLY A 306 -18.58 46.34 -13.91
CA GLY A 306 -19.78 45.63 -13.49
C GLY A 306 -20.74 45.25 -14.63
N GLU A 307 -20.26 45.29 -15.88
CA GLU A 307 -20.96 44.64 -16.99
C GLU A 307 -20.58 43.17 -16.95
N ASP A 308 -21.58 42.30 -16.75
CA ASP A 308 -21.47 40.87 -17.01
C ASP A 308 -20.97 40.74 -18.46
N ILE A 309 -19.68 40.45 -18.64
CA ILE A 309 -19.18 40.01 -19.93
C ILE A 309 -19.92 38.69 -20.18
N GLU A 310 -20.97 38.73 -21.01
CA GLU A 310 -21.42 37.53 -21.70
C GLU A 310 -20.16 36.92 -22.30
N TYR A 311 -19.71 35.79 -21.73
CA TYR A 311 -18.64 34.95 -22.27
C TYR A 311 -19.09 34.55 -23.68
N LEU A 312 -18.86 35.46 -24.63
CA LEU A 312 -19.20 35.40 -26.04
C LEU A 312 -18.44 34.23 -26.61
N ASP A 313 -19.07 33.05 -26.63
CA ASP A 313 -18.65 31.83 -27.32
C ASP A 313 -17.13 31.76 -27.48
N ALA A 314 -16.40 31.89 -26.36
CA ALA A 314 -14.96 31.76 -26.40
C ALA A 314 -14.70 30.42 -27.08
N PRO A 315 -13.85 30.34 -28.12
CA PRO A 315 -13.73 29.17 -28.96
C PRO A 315 -12.98 28.11 -28.16
N VAL A 316 -13.69 27.48 -27.23
CA VAL A 316 -13.25 26.40 -26.38
C VAL A 316 -13.07 25.21 -27.32
N TRP A 317 -11.91 25.22 -27.98
CA TRP A 317 -11.20 24.05 -28.47
C TRP A 317 -12.01 23.16 -29.41
N LEU A 318 -12.64 23.74 -30.42
CA LEU A 318 -13.26 23.05 -31.57
C LEU A 318 -12.20 22.23 -32.34
N ILE A 319 -11.73 21.14 -31.75
CA ILE A 319 -11.04 20.08 -32.47
C ILE A 319 -12.07 19.61 -33.49
N ARG A 320 -11.83 19.94 -34.75
CA ARG A 320 -12.66 19.47 -35.87
C ARG A 320 -12.42 17.98 -36.04
N GLY A 321 -13.15 17.17 -35.30
CA GLY A 321 -13.13 15.72 -35.38
C GLY A 321 -12.93 15.05 -34.03
N SER A 322 -13.59 13.92 -33.85
CA SER A 322 -13.41 13.05 -32.70
C SER A 322 -11.98 12.45 -32.69
N VAL A 323 -11.48 12.02 -31.52
CA VAL A 323 -10.23 11.23 -31.43
C VAL A 323 -10.24 10.06 -32.42
N ILE A 324 -11.41 9.46 -32.63
CA ILE A 324 -11.56 8.36 -33.58
C ILE A 324 -11.42 8.83 -35.03
N ASP A 325 -11.98 9.98 -35.43
CA ASP A 325 -11.80 10.50 -36.79
C ASP A 325 -10.32 10.70 -37.11
N ILE A 326 -9.56 11.15 -36.12
CA ILE A 326 -8.10 11.28 -36.23
C ILE A 326 -7.46 9.89 -36.40
N LEU A 327 -7.83 8.89 -35.60
CA LEU A 327 -7.35 7.50 -35.78
C LEU A 327 -7.73 6.94 -37.16
N VAL A 328 -8.98 7.12 -37.59
CA VAL A 328 -9.46 6.72 -38.91
C VAL A 328 -8.61 7.38 -39.99
N SER A 329 -8.30 8.67 -39.88
CA SER A 329 -7.42 9.37 -40.84
C SER A 329 -6.01 8.77 -40.90
N HIS A 330 -5.48 8.25 -39.78
CA HIS A 330 -4.14 7.65 -39.72
C HIS A 330 -4.05 6.22 -40.24
N PHE A 331 -5.12 5.43 -40.07
CA PHE A 331 -5.07 3.99 -40.27
C PHE A 331 -5.98 3.46 -41.40
N LYS A 332 -7.01 4.21 -41.84
CA LYS A 332 -8.00 3.71 -42.83
C LYS A 332 -7.39 3.27 -44.16
N ASP A 333 -6.35 3.97 -44.62
CA ASP A 333 -5.74 3.72 -45.93
C ASP A 333 -4.61 2.66 -45.88
N ARG A 334 -4.37 2.05 -44.70
CA ARG A 334 -3.32 1.04 -44.52
C ARG A 334 -3.82 -0.35 -44.93
N GLN A 335 -3.13 -0.92 -45.92
CA GLN A 335 -3.33 -2.29 -46.38
C GLN A 335 -2.70 -3.31 -45.41
N ALA A 336 -3.09 -4.58 -45.52
CA ALA A 336 -2.60 -5.68 -44.68
C ALA A 336 -1.07 -5.82 -44.64
N ASP A 337 -0.38 -5.47 -45.73
CA ASP A 337 1.07 -5.53 -45.89
C ASP A 337 1.80 -4.28 -45.36
N ARG A 338 1.06 -3.26 -44.90
CA ARG A 338 1.59 -1.95 -44.47
C ARG A 338 1.34 -1.65 -43.00
N PHE A 339 1.60 -2.62 -42.13
CA PHE A 339 1.44 -2.45 -40.67
C PHE A 339 0.05 -1.91 -40.31
N PRO A 340 -1.04 -2.64 -40.63
CA PRO A 340 -2.37 -2.21 -40.28
C PRO A 340 -2.53 -2.15 -38.75
N LEU A 341 -3.51 -1.38 -38.27
CA LEU A 341 -3.85 -1.35 -36.85
C LEU A 341 -4.40 -2.72 -36.42
N GLN A 342 -3.64 -3.44 -35.59
CA GLN A 342 -3.98 -4.79 -35.13
C GLN A 342 -4.55 -4.79 -33.71
N HIS A 343 -4.15 -3.83 -32.87
CA HIS A 343 -4.60 -3.75 -31.49
C HIS A 343 -5.07 -2.34 -31.18
N LEU A 344 -6.30 -2.21 -30.72
CA LEU A 344 -6.92 -0.96 -30.32
C LEU A 344 -7.49 -1.10 -28.91
N SER A 345 -7.03 -0.28 -27.97
CA SER A 345 -7.58 -0.14 -26.63
C SER A 345 -8.07 1.30 -26.43
N LEU A 346 -9.32 1.49 -26.04
CA LEU A 346 -9.91 2.82 -25.81
C LEU A 346 -10.64 2.80 -24.48
N HIS A 347 -10.12 3.52 -23.49
CA HIS A 347 -10.69 3.63 -22.16
C HIS A 347 -11.14 5.07 -21.95
N SER A 348 -12.38 5.28 -21.54
CA SER A 348 -12.92 6.60 -21.20
C SER A 348 -13.30 6.64 -19.73
N MET A 349 -12.60 7.47 -18.97
CA MET A 349 -12.93 7.82 -17.59
C MET A 349 -13.73 9.13 -17.50
N ASP A 350 -13.79 9.88 -18.61
CA ASP A 350 -14.41 11.21 -18.72
C ASP A 350 -15.90 11.11 -19.04
N ASP A 351 -16.75 11.68 -18.17
CA ASP A 351 -18.21 11.74 -18.31
C ASP A 351 -18.62 12.53 -19.57
N ASP A 352 -17.84 13.57 -19.92
CA ASP A 352 -18.12 14.45 -21.06
C ASP A 352 -17.58 13.91 -22.39
N PHE A 353 -16.71 12.89 -22.35
CA PHE A 353 -16.21 12.22 -23.55
C PHE A 353 -17.33 11.70 -24.46
N HIS A 354 -18.44 11.28 -23.86
CA HIS A 354 -19.63 10.82 -24.59
C HIS A 354 -20.20 11.90 -25.51
N ARG A 355 -20.14 13.18 -25.14
CA ARG A 355 -20.70 14.28 -25.93
C ARG A 355 -19.87 14.59 -27.17
N ASN A 356 -18.57 14.32 -27.14
CA ASN A 356 -17.64 14.84 -28.15
C ASN A 356 -17.10 13.76 -29.10
N THR A 357 -17.28 12.48 -28.79
CA THR A 357 -16.53 11.42 -29.49
C THR A 357 -17.40 10.29 -30.01
N TRP A 358 -18.50 9.94 -29.33
CA TRP A 358 -19.41 8.84 -29.70
C TRP A 358 -20.83 9.21 -29.33
N TYR A 359 -21.57 9.79 -30.27
CA TYR A 359 -22.99 10.07 -30.03
C TYR A 359 -23.81 8.78 -29.94
N SER A 360 -23.32 7.68 -30.51
CA SER A 360 -24.03 6.40 -30.49
C SER A 360 -23.11 5.18 -30.70
N PRO A 361 -23.56 3.98 -30.31
CA PRO A 361 -22.98 2.69 -30.72
C PRO A 361 -22.80 2.55 -32.25
N SER A 362 -23.65 3.20 -33.04
CA SER A 362 -23.60 3.20 -34.50
C SER A 362 -22.42 4.01 -35.04
N ASP A 363 -22.07 5.12 -34.39
CA ASP A 363 -20.89 5.91 -34.75
C ASP A 363 -19.60 5.14 -34.51
N LEU A 364 -19.51 4.45 -33.37
CA LEU A 364 -18.41 3.53 -33.10
C LEU A 364 -18.30 2.49 -34.19
N ALA A 365 -19.42 1.84 -34.50
CA ALA A 365 -19.48 0.81 -35.50
C ALA A 365 -18.91 1.40 -36.80
N SER A 366 -19.51 2.46 -37.32
CA SER A 366 -19.06 3.16 -38.53
C SER A 366 -17.56 3.48 -38.52
N CYS A 367 -17.00 3.86 -37.38
CA CYS A 367 -15.57 4.06 -37.21
C CYS A 367 -14.76 2.76 -37.32
N LEU A 368 -15.14 1.70 -36.62
CA LEU A 368 -14.45 0.39 -36.64
C LEU A 368 -14.44 -0.26 -38.03
N ARG A 369 -15.37 0.08 -38.92
CA ARG A 369 -15.34 -0.37 -40.33
C ARG A 369 -14.03 0.01 -41.04
N ASN A 370 -13.36 1.06 -40.58
CA ASN A 370 -12.10 1.52 -41.14
C ASN A 370 -10.88 0.72 -40.65
N PHE A 371 -11.05 -0.24 -39.73
CA PHE A 371 -9.98 -1.05 -39.17
C PHE A 371 -10.23 -2.57 -39.38
N PRO A 372 -10.29 -3.05 -40.64
CA PRO A 372 -10.67 -4.44 -40.94
C PRO A 372 -9.70 -5.51 -40.41
N HIS A 373 -8.45 -5.12 -40.10
CA HIS A 373 -7.37 -6.00 -39.63
C HIS A 373 -7.18 -6.00 -38.10
N LEU A 374 -8.18 -5.50 -37.34
CA LEU A 374 -8.12 -5.56 -35.88
C LEU A 374 -8.13 -7.01 -35.40
N VAL A 375 -7.07 -7.37 -34.66
CA VAL A 375 -6.89 -8.66 -33.99
C VAL A 375 -7.36 -8.57 -32.53
N THR A 376 -7.13 -7.43 -31.87
CA THR A 376 -7.58 -7.16 -30.50
C THR A 376 -8.29 -5.82 -30.44
N LEU A 377 -9.49 -5.82 -29.84
CA LEU A 377 -10.25 -4.62 -29.54
C LEU A 377 -10.58 -4.62 -28.06
N SER A 378 -10.20 -3.58 -27.34
CA SER A 378 -10.53 -3.35 -25.94
C SER A 378 -11.20 -1.99 -25.80
N ILE A 379 -12.41 -1.94 -25.26
CA ILE A 379 -13.12 -0.69 -25.06
C ILE A 379 -13.69 -0.66 -23.64
N ILE A 380 -13.39 0.37 -22.87
CA ILE A 380 -13.80 0.52 -21.46
C ILE A 380 -14.49 1.88 -21.30
N PHE A 381 -15.71 1.87 -20.75
CA PHE A 381 -16.47 3.07 -20.37
C PHE A 381 -16.76 3.03 -18.89
N HIS A 382 -16.68 4.18 -18.24
CA HIS A 382 -16.91 4.30 -16.81
C HIS A 382 -18.26 4.92 -16.45
N ASP A 383 -18.85 5.76 -17.31
CA ASP A 383 -20.02 6.55 -16.93
C ASP A 383 -21.31 6.32 -17.75
N GLN A 384 -22.44 6.79 -17.23
CA GLN A 384 -23.74 6.77 -17.87
C GLN A 384 -23.86 7.86 -18.94
N PRO A 385 -24.24 7.50 -20.17
CA PRO A 385 -24.67 8.50 -21.12
C PRO A 385 -25.92 9.22 -20.60
N ARG A 386 -25.83 10.55 -20.44
CA ARG A 386 -26.94 11.39 -19.97
C ARG A 386 -28.16 11.34 -20.90
N ASP A 387 -27.93 11.10 -22.18
CA ASP A 387 -28.99 11.03 -23.18
C ASP A 387 -29.39 9.58 -23.50
N ARG A 388 -30.69 9.29 -23.45
CA ARG A 388 -31.25 8.02 -23.92
C ARG A 388 -31.10 7.93 -25.43
N TRP A 389 -30.19 7.08 -25.89
CA TRP A 389 -30.04 6.82 -27.31
C TRP A 389 -31.10 5.84 -27.83
N GLU A 390 -31.78 6.22 -28.90
CA GLU A 390 -32.58 5.29 -29.69
C GLU A 390 -31.64 4.47 -30.58
N ALA A 391 -31.48 3.18 -30.27
CA ALA A 391 -30.68 2.28 -31.09
C ALA A 391 -31.29 2.16 -32.49
N THR A 392 -30.75 2.89 -33.47
CA THR A 392 -31.05 2.67 -34.88
C THR A 392 -30.42 1.33 -35.28
N ALA A 393 -31.21 0.48 -35.95
CA ALA A 393 -30.77 -0.84 -36.37
C ALA A 393 -29.81 -0.72 -37.57
N GLU A 394 -28.54 -0.44 -37.31
CA GLU A 394 -27.50 -0.53 -38.34
C GLU A 394 -27.02 -1.96 -38.56
N GLU A 395 -26.55 -2.26 -39.77
CA GLU A 395 -25.98 -3.57 -40.09
C GLU A 395 -24.70 -3.81 -39.25
N PRO A 396 -24.57 -4.97 -38.59
CA PRO A 396 -23.41 -5.27 -37.77
C PRO A 396 -22.15 -5.42 -38.63
N ILE A 397 -21.00 -5.08 -38.05
CA ILE A 397 -19.73 -4.96 -38.76
C ILE A 397 -18.93 -6.23 -38.61
N ALA A 398 -18.57 -6.81 -39.74
CA ALA A 398 -17.69 -7.97 -39.78
C ALA A 398 -16.23 -7.56 -39.57
N LEU A 399 -15.68 -7.85 -38.39
CA LEU A 399 -14.23 -7.76 -38.11
C LEU A 399 -13.62 -9.16 -38.20
N SER A 400 -13.31 -9.61 -39.42
CA SER A 400 -12.98 -11.02 -39.71
C SER A 400 -11.70 -11.53 -39.05
N GLU A 401 -10.76 -10.65 -38.71
CA GLU A 401 -9.48 -11.00 -38.08
C GLU A 401 -9.51 -10.88 -36.54
N LEU A 402 -10.64 -10.43 -35.96
CA LEU A 402 -10.74 -10.19 -34.53
C LEU A 402 -10.66 -11.52 -33.78
N THR A 403 -9.65 -11.63 -32.92
CA THR A 403 -9.41 -12.80 -32.05
C THR A 403 -9.71 -12.51 -30.59
N HIS A 404 -9.60 -11.25 -30.16
CA HIS A 404 -9.88 -10.82 -28.79
C HIS A 404 -10.76 -9.57 -28.79
N LEU A 405 -11.90 -9.64 -28.09
CA LEU A 405 -12.78 -8.51 -27.84
C LEU A 405 -12.94 -8.35 -26.33
N HIS A 406 -12.50 -7.22 -25.80
CA HIS A 406 -12.75 -6.81 -24.43
C HIS A 406 -13.69 -5.60 -24.44
N LEU A 407 -14.86 -5.70 -23.83
CA LEU A 407 -15.76 -4.56 -23.63
C LEU A 407 -16.05 -4.43 -22.16
N SER A 408 -15.91 -3.24 -21.60
CA SER A 408 -16.25 -2.92 -20.22
C SER A 408 -17.13 -1.68 -20.19
N GLY A 409 -18.20 -1.72 -19.40
CA GLY A 409 -19.11 -0.57 -19.25
C GLY A 409 -20.51 -0.98 -18.83
N MET A 410 -21.42 -0.01 -18.85
CA MET A 410 -22.84 -0.19 -18.56
C MET A 410 -23.55 -1.03 -19.63
N SER A 411 -24.57 -1.80 -19.22
CA SER A 411 -25.33 -2.71 -20.10
C SER A 411 -25.96 -2.02 -21.31
N GLU A 412 -26.50 -0.83 -21.10
CA GLU A 412 -27.25 -0.01 -22.05
C GLU A 412 -26.41 0.34 -23.27
N TRP A 413 -25.10 0.51 -23.07
CA TRP A 413 -24.15 0.81 -24.14
C TRP A 413 -23.42 -0.45 -24.63
N LEU A 414 -23.00 -1.30 -23.69
CA LEU A 414 -22.21 -2.50 -23.99
C LEU A 414 -22.97 -3.48 -24.88
N PHE A 415 -24.28 -3.66 -24.69
CA PHE A 415 -25.06 -4.60 -25.52
C PHE A 415 -25.27 -4.13 -26.96
N PRO A 416 -25.70 -2.87 -27.25
CA PRO A 416 -25.70 -2.35 -28.60
C PRO A 416 -24.34 -2.48 -29.30
N VAL A 417 -23.24 -2.17 -28.61
CA VAL A 417 -21.90 -2.20 -29.18
C VAL A 417 -21.45 -3.63 -29.49
N ALA A 418 -21.66 -4.55 -28.56
CA ALA A 418 -21.38 -5.96 -28.78
C ALA A 418 -22.20 -6.56 -29.93
N ARG A 419 -23.43 -6.07 -30.15
CA ARG A 419 -24.29 -6.46 -31.30
C ARG A 419 -23.83 -5.81 -32.61
N ALA A 420 -23.35 -4.57 -32.56
CA ALA A 420 -22.84 -3.86 -33.72
C ALA A 420 -21.53 -4.48 -34.24
N ILE A 421 -20.80 -5.26 -33.43
CA ILE A 421 -19.58 -5.97 -33.83
C ILE A 421 -19.90 -7.44 -34.15
N ALA A 422 -20.05 -7.75 -35.45
CA ALA A 422 -20.12 -9.13 -35.92
C ALA A 422 -18.72 -9.77 -35.91
N ALA A 423 -18.42 -10.46 -34.81
CA ALA A 423 -17.13 -11.13 -34.69
C ALA A 423 -17.13 -12.58 -35.22
N PRO A 424 -15.95 -13.12 -35.58
CA PRO A 424 -15.79 -14.50 -35.99
C PRO A 424 -16.22 -15.50 -34.91
N LYS A 425 -16.57 -16.73 -35.32
CA LYS A 425 -16.90 -17.83 -34.39
C LYS A 425 -15.77 -18.24 -33.45
N LEU A 426 -14.52 -17.85 -33.76
CA LEU A 426 -13.32 -18.19 -33.00
C LEU A 426 -12.84 -17.05 -32.08
N LEU A 427 -13.71 -16.05 -31.83
CA LEU A 427 -13.38 -14.89 -31.04
C LEU A 427 -13.38 -15.19 -29.53
N HIS A 428 -12.32 -14.81 -28.83
CA HIS A 428 -12.30 -14.66 -27.38
C HIS A 428 -13.04 -13.38 -26.96
N ARG A 429 -14.14 -13.51 -26.21
CA ARG A 429 -14.95 -12.38 -25.73
C ARG A 429 -14.80 -12.22 -24.22
N SER A 430 -14.28 -11.08 -23.79
CA SER A 430 -14.30 -10.63 -22.40
C SER A 430 -15.27 -9.47 -22.28
N LEU A 431 -16.43 -9.68 -21.65
CA LEU A 431 -17.34 -8.59 -21.31
C LEU A 431 -17.21 -8.29 -19.81
N VAL A 432 -17.06 -7.03 -19.42
CA VAL A 432 -17.12 -6.58 -18.04
C VAL A 432 -18.35 -5.68 -17.93
N LEU A 433 -19.41 -6.22 -17.35
CA LEU A 433 -20.63 -5.46 -17.09
C LEU A 433 -20.42 -4.71 -15.79
N GLN A 434 -20.37 -3.38 -15.86
CA GLN A 434 -20.48 -2.57 -14.65
C GLN A 434 -21.92 -2.63 -14.18
N THR A 435 -22.14 -3.19 -13.00
CA THR A 435 -23.47 -3.31 -12.39
C THR A 435 -23.62 -2.20 -11.36
N SER A 436 -23.26 -0.97 -11.70
CA SER A 436 -23.57 0.16 -10.84
C SER A 436 -25.09 0.37 -10.86
N PRO A 437 -25.74 0.60 -9.71
CA PRO A 437 -27.14 1.02 -9.71
C PRO A 437 -27.24 2.34 -10.49
N PRO A 438 -28.20 2.48 -11.41
CA PRO A 438 -28.29 3.64 -12.29
C PRO A 438 -28.40 4.92 -11.47
N GLY A 439 -27.36 5.77 -11.50
CA GLY A 439 -27.31 7.22 -11.26
C GLY A 439 -28.11 7.90 -10.13
N SER A 440 -28.87 7.18 -9.30
CA SER A 440 -29.89 7.79 -8.44
C SER A 440 -29.45 8.04 -7.00
N TRP A 441 -28.17 7.81 -6.67
CA TRP A 441 -27.69 7.98 -5.30
C TRP A 441 -27.26 9.44 -5.04
N TYR A 442 -26.78 10.15 -6.07
CA TYR A 442 -26.44 11.57 -5.97
C TYR A 442 -27.65 12.51 -6.15
N ASP A 443 -28.73 12.07 -6.79
CA ASP A 443 -30.03 12.78 -6.76
C ASP A 443 -31.02 12.11 -5.79
N SER A 444 -30.57 11.94 -4.55
CA SER A 444 -31.41 11.48 -3.43
C SER A 444 -32.60 12.39 -3.16
N SER A 445 -32.62 13.60 -3.74
CA SER A 445 -33.68 14.59 -3.59
C SER A 445 -34.92 14.33 -4.46
N ARG A 446 -34.80 13.59 -5.58
CA ARG A 446 -35.91 13.36 -6.52
C ARG A 446 -36.52 11.97 -6.52
N TYR A 447 -35.85 10.96 -5.96
CA TYR A 447 -36.39 9.60 -5.90
C TYR A 447 -36.97 9.28 -4.51
N ASP A 448 -38.30 9.31 -4.42
CA ASP A 448 -39.07 8.90 -3.25
C ASP A 448 -38.91 7.37 -3.00
N TYR A 449 -37.87 7.00 -2.24
CA TYR A 449 -37.55 5.61 -1.85
C TYR A 449 -38.72 4.90 -1.16
N SER A 450 -39.69 5.64 -0.60
CA SER A 450 -40.85 5.06 0.08
C SER A 450 -41.80 4.31 -0.87
N LYS A 451 -41.84 4.69 -2.16
CA LYS A 451 -42.74 4.06 -3.16
C LYS A 451 -42.15 2.83 -3.85
N SER A 452 -40.84 2.58 -3.73
CA SER A 452 -40.13 1.47 -4.38
C SER A 452 -40.15 0.16 -3.57
N LYS A 453 -40.55 0.18 -2.29
CA LYS A 453 -40.61 -1.03 -1.44
C LYS A 453 -41.57 -2.13 -1.96
N SER A 454 -42.43 -1.85 -2.94
CA SER A 454 -43.34 -2.82 -3.56
C SER A 454 -42.83 -3.44 -4.86
N ALA A 455 -41.79 -2.88 -5.49
CA ALA A 455 -41.15 -3.53 -6.64
C ALA A 455 -40.49 -4.81 -6.13
N THR A 456 -41.05 -5.96 -6.51
CA THR A 456 -40.56 -7.25 -6.01
C THR A 456 -39.07 -7.39 -6.32
N LYS A 457 -38.28 -7.96 -5.40
CA LYS A 457 -36.83 -8.20 -5.57
C LYS A 457 -36.47 -8.86 -6.92
N ASN A 458 -37.45 -9.46 -7.59
CA ASN A 458 -37.33 -10.06 -8.91
C ASN A 458 -37.18 -9.08 -10.09
N GLU A 459 -37.44 -7.78 -9.94
CA GLU A 459 -37.40 -6.81 -11.05
C GLU A 459 -36.04 -6.14 -11.25
N ARG A 460 -35.09 -6.29 -10.31
CA ARG A 460 -33.79 -5.58 -10.33
C ARG A 460 -32.85 -5.97 -11.48
N PHE A 461 -33.06 -7.12 -12.12
CA PHE A 461 -32.33 -7.53 -13.32
C PHE A 461 -33.31 -8.14 -14.33
N PRO A 462 -33.93 -7.33 -15.20
CA PRO A 462 -35.00 -7.78 -16.08
C PRO A 462 -34.50 -8.82 -17.08
N GLU A 463 -35.38 -9.76 -17.46
CA GLU A 463 -35.08 -10.84 -18.40
C GLU A 463 -34.55 -10.31 -19.75
N THR A 464 -34.93 -9.10 -20.12
CA THR A 464 -34.44 -8.39 -21.30
C THR A 464 -32.93 -8.17 -21.26
N HIS A 465 -32.35 -7.81 -20.10
CA HIS A 465 -30.90 -7.67 -19.95
C HIS A 465 -30.17 -9.01 -20.08
N LEU A 466 -30.73 -10.10 -19.53
CA LEU A 466 -30.17 -11.44 -19.69
C LEU A 466 -30.20 -11.90 -21.16
N ARG A 467 -31.28 -11.56 -21.88
CA ARG A 467 -31.41 -11.84 -23.32
C ARG A 467 -30.40 -11.03 -24.14
N GLN A 468 -30.25 -9.75 -23.86
CA GLN A 468 -29.28 -8.88 -24.52
C GLN A 468 -27.84 -9.30 -24.20
N LEU A 469 -27.56 -9.67 -22.95
CA LEU A 469 -26.28 -10.22 -22.55
C LEU A 469 -25.97 -11.48 -23.36
N ARG A 470 -26.92 -12.41 -23.42
CA ARG A 470 -26.79 -13.64 -24.21
C ARG A 470 -26.41 -13.36 -25.66
N GLU A 471 -27.08 -12.39 -26.28
CA GLU A 471 -26.77 -11.94 -27.64
C GLU A 471 -25.37 -11.33 -27.73
N ALA A 472 -24.99 -10.48 -26.77
CA ALA A 472 -23.70 -9.79 -26.71
C ALA A 472 -22.49 -10.73 -26.56
N ILE A 473 -22.57 -11.76 -25.73
CA ILE A 473 -21.53 -12.81 -25.65
C ILE A 473 -21.67 -13.88 -26.75
N CYS A 474 -22.67 -13.78 -27.63
CA CYS A 474 -22.96 -14.79 -28.65
C CYS A 474 -23.11 -16.20 -28.06
N LEU A 475 -23.79 -16.33 -26.92
CA LEU A 475 -24.04 -17.64 -26.33
C LEU A 475 -24.79 -18.53 -27.34
N PRO A 476 -24.39 -19.80 -27.49
CA PRO A 476 -25.12 -20.77 -28.32
C PRO A 476 -26.58 -20.80 -27.92
N LYS A 477 -27.53 -21.01 -28.85
CA LYS A 477 -28.97 -21.07 -28.49
C LYS A 477 -29.18 -22.14 -27.41
N LEU A 478 -30.16 -21.94 -26.51
CA LEU A 478 -30.59 -22.96 -25.54
C LEU A 478 -31.28 -24.06 -26.35
N SER A 479 -30.49 -24.89 -27.01
CA SER A 479 -30.92 -26.13 -27.61
C SER A 479 -30.66 -27.23 -26.59
N ASN A 480 -31.46 -28.30 -26.64
CA ASN A 480 -31.15 -29.50 -25.87
C ASN A 480 -29.94 -30.26 -26.43
N ASP A 481 -29.24 -29.72 -27.44
CA ASP A 481 -28.09 -30.37 -28.04
C ASP A 481 -26.83 -30.12 -27.21
N SER A 482 -26.22 -31.21 -26.76
CA SER A 482 -25.03 -31.19 -25.90
C SER A 482 -23.78 -30.57 -26.56
N SER A 483 -23.77 -30.43 -27.88
CA SER A 483 -22.65 -29.87 -28.64
C SER A 483 -22.42 -28.37 -28.39
N ASP A 484 -23.43 -27.67 -27.89
CA ASP A 484 -23.48 -26.20 -27.78
C ASP A 484 -23.29 -25.71 -26.33
N SER A 485 -22.76 -26.56 -25.44
CA SER A 485 -22.62 -26.26 -24.01
C SER A 485 -21.17 -26.14 -23.54
N TYR A 486 -20.96 -25.30 -22.53
CA TYR A 486 -19.64 -25.10 -21.90
C TYR A 486 -19.21 -26.33 -21.13
N THR A 487 -17.93 -26.71 -21.24
CA THR A 487 -17.36 -27.86 -20.54
C THR A 487 -16.60 -27.45 -19.29
N ARG A 488 -16.19 -26.18 -19.17
CA ARG A 488 -15.48 -25.66 -18.00
C ARG A 488 -16.04 -24.32 -17.57
N LEU A 489 -16.25 -24.15 -16.26
CA LEU A 489 -16.73 -22.92 -15.63
C LEU A 489 -15.79 -22.52 -14.51
N TYR A 490 -15.25 -21.30 -14.55
CA TYR A 490 -14.50 -20.68 -13.47
C TYR A 490 -15.37 -19.58 -12.84
N ILE A 491 -15.43 -19.56 -11.51
CA ILE A 491 -16.07 -18.50 -10.73
C ILE A 491 -14.99 -17.97 -9.80
N THR A 492 -14.40 -16.84 -10.15
CA THR A 492 -13.27 -16.22 -9.44
C THR A 492 -13.62 -14.82 -8.95
N PRO A 493 -12.92 -14.29 -7.94
CA PRO A 493 -13.05 -12.90 -7.59
C PRO A 493 -12.36 -12.03 -8.64
N LEU A 494 -12.99 -10.93 -9.02
CA LEU A 494 -12.44 -9.92 -9.90
C LEU A 494 -11.36 -9.17 -9.12
N ARG A 495 -10.11 -9.29 -9.56
CA ARG A 495 -8.95 -8.61 -8.95
C ARG A 495 -8.58 -7.31 -9.66
N THR A 496 -9.55 -6.64 -10.27
CA THR A 496 -9.24 -5.40 -10.98
C THR A 496 -9.03 -4.26 -9.98
N THR A 497 -8.01 -3.45 -10.22
CA THR A 497 -7.69 -2.23 -9.45
C THR A 497 -8.60 -1.06 -9.79
N ASN A 498 -9.55 -1.24 -10.71
CA ASN A 498 -10.41 -0.16 -11.20
C ASN A 498 -11.64 -0.04 -10.29
N TYR A 499 -11.93 1.19 -9.90
CA TYR A 499 -12.85 1.63 -8.84
C TYR A 499 -14.34 1.28 -9.00
N LEU A 500 -14.76 0.45 -9.96
CA LEU A 500 -16.19 0.23 -10.25
C LEU A 500 -16.66 -1.21 -10.01
N PRO A 501 -17.77 -1.42 -9.27
CA PRO A 501 -18.41 -2.72 -9.12
C PRO A 501 -18.77 -3.30 -10.49
N GLY A 502 -18.26 -4.50 -10.77
CA GLY A 502 -18.50 -5.14 -12.06
C GLY A 502 -18.62 -6.66 -11.98
N LEU A 503 -19.50 -7.18 -12.83
CA LEU A 503 -19.55 -8.57 -13.23
C LEU A 503 -18.75 -8.74 -14.52
N ARG A 504 -17.61 -9.42 -14.44
CA ARG A 504 -16.83 -9.83 -15.59
C ARG A 504 -17.26 -11.21 -16.07
N LEU A 505 -17.67 -11.27 -17.33
CA LEU A 505 -18.02 -12.45 -18.10
C LEU A 505 -16.96 -12.66 -19.17
N LEU A 506 -16.01 -13.54 -18.91
CA LEU A 506 -14.99 -13.96 -19.85
C LEU A 506 -15.45 -15.24 -20.54
N ALA A 507 -16.09 -15.12 -21.70
CA ALA A 507 -16.49 -16.24 -22.53
C ALA A 507 -15.38 -16.55 -23.55
N THR A 508 -14.64 -17.62 -23.29
CA THR A 508 -13.63 -18.10 -24.23
C THR A 508 -14.25 -19.26 -25.03
N GLY A 509 -14.58 -19.01 -26.29
CA GLY A 509 -15.38 -19.95 -27.08
C GLY A 509 -14.81 -20.19 -28.46
N VAL A 510 -14.10 -21.32 -28.61
CA VAL A 510 -14.07 -22.06 -29.87
C VAL A 510 -15.26 -23.03 -29.80
N THR A 511 -16.33 -22.79 -30.54
CA THR A 511 -17.43 -23.78 -30.74
C THR A 511 -17.11 -24.80 -31.83
N GLY A 512 -15.81 -25.02 -32.09
CA GLY A 512 -15.29 -26.04 -32.99
C GLY A 512 -14.88 -27.31 -32.23
N PRO A 513 -14.74 -28.46 -32.91
CA PRO A 513 -14.65 -29.79 -32.29
C PRO A 513 -13.41 -30.09 -31.42
N ASN A 514 -12.46 -29.16 -31.24
CA ASN A 514 -11.12 -29.47 -30.74
C ASN A 514 -10.56 -28.62 -29.57
N LEU A 515 -11.32 -27.70 -28.96
CA LEU A 515 -10.89 -27.01 -27.73
C LEU A 515 -12.05 -26.87 -26.73
N PRO A 516 -11.80 -26.97 -25.41
CA PRO A 516 -12.86 -26.92 -24.41
C PRO A 516 -13.40 -25.48 -24.26
N PRO A 517 -14.72 -25.25 -24.40
CA PRO A 517 -15.33 -23.97 -24.10
C PRO A 517 -15.20 -23.67 -22.59
N VAL A 518 -14.34 -22.69 -22.27
CA VAL A 518 -14.10 -22.21 -20.91
C VAL A 518 -14.86 -20.89 -20.74
N LEU A 519 -15.74 -20.86 -19.73
CA LEU A 519 -16.37 -19.64 -19.25
C LEU A 519 -15.74 -19.26 -17.91
N ASP A 520 -15.24 -18.04 -17.79
CA ASP A 520 -14.76 -17.46 -16.55
C ASP A 520 -15.68 -16.32 -16.14
N LEU A 521 -16.24 -16.45 -14.94
CA LEU A 521 -17.10 -15.49 -14.28
C LEU A 521 -16.30 -14.90 -13.13
N SER A 522 -15.90 -13.65 -13.30
CA SER A 522 -15.17 -12.90 -12.29
C SER A 522 -16.06 -11.82 -11.69
N LEU A 523 -16.13 -11.73 -10.35
CA LEU A 523 -17.03 -10.82 -9.63
C LEU A 523 -16.25 -9.93 -8.66
N ASP A 524 -16.49 -8.62 -8.68
CA ASP A 524 -15.83 -7.70 -7.74
C ASP A 524 -16.31 -7.89 -6.29
N GLU A 525 -15.36 -8.08 -5.38
CA GLU A 525 -15.61 -8.24 -3.94
C GLU A 525 -15.73 -6.91 -3.19
N GLN A 526 -15.09 -5.85 -3.68
CA GLN A 526 -14.87 -4.64 -2.86
C GLN A 526 -16.20 -3.98 -2.46
N ASN A 527 -17.21 -4.06 -3.33
CA ASN A 527 -18.53 -3.47 -3.10
C ASN A 527 -19.47 -4.32 -2.22
N LEU A 528 -19.15 -5.60 -1.95
CA LEU A 528 -19.91 -6.41 -0.99
C LEU A 528 -19.65 -6.01 0.47
N LYS A 529 -18.52 -5.35 0.73
CA LYS A 529 -18.12 -4.94 2.08
C LYS A 529 -18.73 -3.59 2.52
N HIS A 530 -19.22 -2.78 1.58
CA HIS A 530 -19.73 -1.43 1.83
C HIS A 530 -21.21 -1.36 2.31
N GLY A 531 -21.76 -2.44 2.89
CA GLY A 531 -22.98 -2.41 3.71
C GLY A 531 -24.33 -2.26 2.99
N ASP A 532 -24.41 -1.57 1.86
CA ASP A 532 -25.70 -1.19 1.25
C ASP A 532 -26.23 -2.16 0.18
N PHE A 533 -25.37 -2.98 -0.41
CA PHE A 533 -25.82 -4.11 -1.22
C PHE A 533 -25.93 -5.36 -0.37
N ASN A 534 -27.16 -5.82 -0.12
CA ASN A 534 -27.39 -7.15 0.44
C ASN A 534 -26.74 -8.22 -0.47
N THR A 535 -25.86 -9.04 0.11
CA THR A 535 -25.25 -10.25 -0.51
C THR A 535 -26.26 -11.11 -1.28
N TRP A 536 -27.52 -11.10 -0.85
CA TRP A 536 -28.66 -11.80 -1.45
C TRP A 536 -29.00 -11.36 -2.89
N ASP A 537 -28.82 -10.08 -3.23
CA ASP A 537 -29.13 -9.60 -4.58
C ASP A 537 -28.06 -10.07 -5.59
N TYR A 538 -26.81 -10.19 -5.16
CA TYR A 538 -25.71 -10.71 -5.97
C TYR A 538 -25.86 -12.19 -6.30
N ALA A 539 -26.19 -12.99 -5.29
CA ALA A 539 -26.50 -14.41 -5.47
C ALA A 539 -27.66 -14.62 -6.47
N ALA A 540 -28.70 -13.80 -6.39
CA ALA A 540 -29.84 -13.85 -7.31
C ALA A 540 -29.43 -13.46 -8.75
N VAL A 541 -28.61 -12.42 -8.92
CA VAL A 541 -28.10 -11.99 -10.24
C VAL A 541 -27.22 -13.07 -10.85
N LEU A 542 -26.22 -13.58 -10.13
CA LEU A 542 -25.37 -14.65 -10.65
C LEU A 542 -26.19 -15.92 -10.94
N GLY A 543 -27.14 -16.26 -10.06
CA GLY A 543 -27.99 -17.42 -10.28
C GLY A 543 -28.85 -17.31 -11.54
N ARG A 544 -29.35 -16.11 -11.85
CA ARG A 544 -30.02 -15.82 -13.11
C ARG A 544 -29.07 -15.92 -14.30
N ILE A 545 -27.86 -15.40 -14.20
CA ILE A 545 -26.88 -15.49 -15.30
C ILE A 545 -26.52 -16.94 -15.59
N LEU A 546 -26.22 -17.73 -14.54
CA LEU A 546 -25.91 -19.15 -14.65
C LEU A 546 -27.07 -19.96 -15.24
N ALA A 547 -28.32 -19.62 -14.89
CA ALA A 547 -29.51 -20.26 -15.47
C ALA A 547 -29.69 -19.94 -16.97
N PHE A 548 -29.09 -18.85 -17.47
CA PHE A 548 -29.16 -18.46 -18.88
C PHE A 548 -27.99 -19.01 -19.72
N ILE A 549 -26.93 -19.51 -19.10
CA ILE A 549 -25.77 -20.09 -19.79
C ILE A 549 -26.03 -21.59 -20.07
N PRO A 550 -25.75 -22.10 -21.29
CA PRO A 550 -25.88 -23.52 -21.57
C PRO A 550 -24.77 -24.32 -20.85
N LEU A 551 -25.08 -24.84 -19.66
CA LEU A 551 -24.16 -25.63 -18.81
C LEU A 551 -24.48 -27.14 -18.81
N THR A 552 -25.34 -27.62 -19.72
CA THR A 552 -25.77 -29.03 -19.80
C THR A 552 -24.62 -30.03 -20.00
N SER A 553 -23.51 -29.62 -20.60
CA SER A 553 -22.29 -30.43 -20.83
C SER A 553 -21.12 -30.03 -19.92
N LEU A 554 -21.37 -29.28 -18.84
CA LEU A 554 -20.34 -28.87 -17.89
C LEU A 554 -19.60 -30.08 -17.32
N HIS A 555 -18.28 -30.11 -17.45
CA HIS A 555 -17.43 -31.18 -16.94
C HIS A 555 -16.63 -30.73 -15.72
N GLU A 556 -16.04 -29.54 -15.76
CA GLU A 556 -15.19 -28.98 -14.71
C GLU A 556 -15.77 -27.66 -14.19
N LEU A 557 -15.90 -27.55 -12.86
CA LEU A 557 -16.36 -26.37 -12.15
C LEU A 557 -15.28 -25.93 -11.16
N HIS A 558 -14.73 -24.73 -11.35
CA HIS A 558 -13.75 -24.11 -10.47
C HIS A 558 -14.41 -22.93 -9.74
N VAL A 559 -14.37 -22.90 -8.41
CA VAL A 559 -14.95 -21.84 -7.58
C VAL A 559 -13.89 -21.33 -6.61
N ALA A 560 -13.48 -20.07 -6.74
CA ALA A 560 -12.47 -19.44 -5.88
C ALA A 560 -12.96 -18.11 -5.28
N HIS A 561 -14.27 -17.87 -5.24
CA HIS A 561 -14.88 -16.62 -4.78
C HIS A 561 -15.28 -16.69 -3.29
N PRO A 562 -14.79 -15.80 -2.40
CA PRO A 562 -15.08 -15.80 -0.96
C PRO A 562 -16.57 -15.63 -0.62
N SER A 563 -17.27 -14.74 -1.32
CA SER A 563 -18.67 -14.40 -1.04
C SER A 563 -19.72 -15.39 -1.56
N ALA A 564 -19.33 -16.56 -2.07
CA ALA A 564 -20.29 -17.55 -2.56
C ALA A 564 -21.18 -18.16 -1.43
N LYS A 565 -20.90 -17.85 -0.16
CA LYS A 565 -21.47 -18.45 1.06
C LYS A 565 -22.98 -18.26 1.19
N ASP A 566 -23.50 -17.11 0.74
CA ASP A 566 -24.83 -16.62 1.11
C ASP A 566 -25.84 -16.66 -0.04
N GLY A 567 -26.12 -17.85 -0.56
CA GLY A 567 -27.25 -18.09 -1.47
C GLY A 567 -26.93 -18.13 -2.97
N LEU A 568 -25.65 -18.12 -3.34
CA LEU A 568 -25.19 -18.15 -4.73
C LEU A 568 -25.69 -19.39 -5.54
N LEU A 569 -26.06 -20.45 -4.82
CA LEU A 569 -26.43 -21.75 -5.36
C LEU A 569 -27.88 -22.09 -5.05
N THR A 570 -28.79 -21.33 -5.66
CA THR A 570 -30.21 -21.68 -5.66
C THR A 570 -30.42 -23.06 -6.33
N ASP A 571 -31.53 -23.72 -6.03
CA ASP A 571 -31.89 -25.01 -6.65
C ASP A 571 -31.86 -24.95 -8.18
N THR A 572 -32.16 -23.78 -8.76
CA THR A 572 -32.11 -23.51 -10.19
C THR A 572 -30.68 -23.55 -10.74
N VAL A 573 -29.71 -22.98 -10.01
CA VAL A 573 -28.29 -23.03 -10.38
C VAL A 573 -27.76 -24.45 -10.26
N LEU A 574 -28.05 -25.12 -9.14
CA LEU A 574 -27.64 -26.51 -8.92
C LEU A 574 -28.20 -27.45 -9.99
N ALA A 575 -29.43 -27.22 -10.45
CA ALA A 575 -30.01 -27.97 -11.57
C ALA A 575 -29.19 -27.82 -12.87
N SER A 576 -28.63 -26.64 -13.11
CA SER A 576 -27.81 -26.34 -14.29
C SER A 576 -26.39 -26.92 -14.20
N LEU A 577 -25.90 -27.19 -12.99
CA LEU A 577 -24.56 -27.74 -12.73
C LEU A 577 -24.54 -29.27 -12.61
N ARG A 578 -25.69 -29.96 -12.78
CA ARG A 578 -25.82 -31.42 -12.53
C ARG A 578 -24.87 -32.30 -13.35
N SER A 579 -24.40 -31.83 -14.50
CA SER A 579 -23.48 -32.55 -15.39
C SER A 579 -22.02 -32.53 -14.92
N ALA A 580 -21.65 -31.59 -14.03
CA ALA A 580 -20.28 -31.42 -13.56
C ALA A 580 -19.73 -32.70 -12.93
N ARG A 581 -18.52 -33.09 -13.33
CA ARG A 581 -17.80 -34.26 -12.79
C ARG A 581 -16.59 -33.88 -11.97
N VAL A 582 -16.01 -32.71 -12.20
CA VAL A 582 -14.84 -32.19 -11.49
C VAL A 582 -15.25 -30.90 -10.81
N LEU A 583 -14.99 -30.81 -9.50
CA LEU A 583 -15.23 -29.62 -8.69
C LEU A 583 -13.92 -29.20 -8.02
N ASP A 584 -13.42 -27.99 -8.27
CA ASP A 584 -12.24 -27.42 -7.60
C ASP A 584 -12.65 -26.16 -6.84
N VAL A 585 -12.58 -26.18 -5.51
CA VAL A 585 -13.01 -25.09 -4.63
C VAL A 585 -11.81 -24.51 -3.88
N ARG A 586 -11.68 -23.18 -3.85
CA ARG A 586 -10.64 -22.46 -3.12
C ARG A 586 -11.19 -21.37 -2.19
N TYR A 587 -10.52 -21.14 -1.07
CA TYR A 587 -10.75 -20.01 -0.14
C TYR A 587 -12.17 -19.89 0.46
N TYR A 588 -12.84 -21.02 0.70
CA TYR A 588 -14.29 -21.06 0.89
C TYR A 588 -14.75 -21.96 2.07
N THR A 589 -15.83 -21.60 2.77
CA THR A 589 -16.29 -22.31 3.99
C THR A 589 -17.63 -23.05 3.88
N ALA A 590 -18.45 -22.88 2.83
CA ALA A 590 -19.83 -23.44 2.77
C ALA A 590 -20.14 -24.26 1.51
N THR A 591 -19.81 -25.55 1.51
CA THR A 591 -19.84 -26.42 0.30
C THR A 591 -21.06 -27.33 0.17
N GLY A 592 -21.96 -27.38 1.15
CA GLY A 592 -23.02 -28.39 1.25
C GLY A 592 -23.79 -28.68 -0.06
N PRO A 593 -24.34 -27.66 -0.75
CA PRO A 593 -25.11 -27.89 -1.97
C PRO A 593 -24.28 -28.30 -3.20
N LEU A 594 -23.02 -27.84 -3.34
CA LEU A 594 -22.14 -28.24 -4.46
C LEU A 594 -21.69 -29.68 -4.32
N LEU A 595 -21.45 -30.14 -3.10
CA LEU A 595 -21.04 -31.51 -2.83
C LEU A 595 -22.17 -32.52 -3.09
N ALA A 596 -23.41 -32.06 -3.21
CA ALA A 596 -24.58 -32.88 -3.53
C ALA A 596 -24.83 -33.03 -5.05
N LEU A 597 -23.93 -32.54 -5.91
CA LEU A 597 -24.06 -32.72 -7.36
C LEU A 597 -23.94 -34.21 -7.73
N PRO A 598 -24.92 -34.77 -8.47
CA PRO A 598 -25.10 -36.23 -8.59
C PRO A 598 -24.03 -36.94 -9.42
N ASN A 599 -23.24 -36.22 -10.23
CA ASN A 599 -22.29 -36.79 -11.18
C ASN A 599 -20.81 -36.49 -10.85
N LEU A 600 -20.52 -35.98 -9.65
CA LEU A 600 -19.15 -35.68 -9.24
C LEU A 600 -18.31 -36.96 -9.17
N GLN A 601 -17.12 -36.90 -9.76
CA GLN A 601 -16.10 -37.95 -9.77
C GLN A 601 -14.80 -37.48 -9.11
N TYR A 602 -14.53 -36.17 -9.15
CA TYR A 602 -13.35 -35.55 -8.56
C TYR A 602 -13.72 -34.25 -7.83
N ILE A 603 -13.23 -34.09 -6.61
CA ILE A 603 -13.41 -32.91 -5.77
C ILE A 603 -12.03 -32.50 -5.26
N SER A 604 -11.62 -31.28 -5.57
CA SER A 604 -10.40 -30.65 -5.05
C SER A 604 -10.80 -29.50 -4.14
N LEU A 605 -10.33 -29.52 -2.90
CA LEU A 605 -10.59 -28.50 -1.89
C LEU A 605 -9.24 -27.88 -1.49
N LYS A 606 -9.03 -26.60 -1.79
CA LYS A 606 -7.75 -25.92 -1.53
C LYS A 606 -7.88 -24.71 -0.63
N HIS A 607 -6.97 -24.57 0.35
CA HIS A 607 -6.86 -23.39 1.20
C HIS A 607 -8.17 -22.98 1.88
N LEU A 608 -8.98 -23.96 2.32
CA LEU A 608 -10.24 -23.72 3.01
C LEU A 608 -9.99 -23.53 4.52
N PRO A 609 -10.52 -22.45 5.15
CA PRO A 609 -10.38 -22.20 6.59
C PRO A 609 -11.00 -23.34 7.42
N ALA A 610 -12.15 -23.84 6.98
CA ALA A 610 -12.89 -24.96 7.53
C ALA A 610 -13.65 -25.67 6.42
N ILE A 611 -13.81 -26.99 6.53
CA ILE A 611 -14.62 -27.80 5.60
C ILE A 611 -15.93 -28.14 6.31
N THR A 612 -17.04 -27.60 5.81
CA THR A 612 -18.40 -27.90 6.28
C THR A 612 -18.78 -29.38 6.13
N GLU A 613 -19.87 -29.79 6.78
CA GLU A 613 -20.37 -31.17 6.76
C GLU A 613 -20.56 -31.68 5.32
N LEU A 614 -19.95 -32.83 5.01
CA LEU A 614 -20.21 -33.57 3.78
C LEU A 614 -21.69 -34.00 3.75
N PRO A 615 -22.28 -34.22 2.56
CA PRO A 615 -23.62 -34.79 2.46
C PRO A 615 -23.74 -36.05 3.33
N SER A 616 -24.82 -36.14 4.12
CA SER A 616 -25.06 -37.26 5.04
C SER A 616 -25.23 -38.61 4.32
N THR A 617 -25.49 -38.57 3.01
CA THR A 617 -25.54 -39.75 2.15
C THR A 617 -24.15 -40.02 1.55
N SER A 618 -23.68 -41.26 1.69
CA SER A 618 -22.50 -41.71 0.97
C SER A 618 -22.76 -41.62 -0.53
N PRO A 619 -21.77 -41.17 -1.33
CA PRO A 619 -21.97 -41.03 -2.76
C PRO A 619 -22.23 -42.40 -3.37
N SER A 620 -23.13 -42.47 -4.35
CA SER A 620 -23.47 -43.70 -5.09
C SER A 620 -22.32 -44.19 -5.96
N GLN A 621 -21.31 -43.34 -6.21
CA GLN A 621 -20.10 -43.62 -6.98
C GLN A 621 -18.86 -43.26 -6.16
N ALA A 622 -17.73 -43.92 -6.42
CA ALA A 622 -16.43 -43.56 -5.85
C ALA A 622 -16.02 -42.14 -6.30
N ILE A 623 -15.80 -41.24 -5.34
CA ILE A 623 -15.39 -39.85 -5.57
C ILE A 623 -13.94 -39.70 -5.13
N CYS A 624 -13.08 -39.20 -6.01
CA CYS A 624 -11.74 -38.77 -5.66
C CYS A 624 -11.79 -37.41 -4.95
N LEU A 625 -11.37 -37.36 -3.69
CA LEU A 625 -11.34 -36.18 -2.85
C LEU A 625 -9.89 -35.81 -2.55
N ASP A 626 -9.44 -34.69 -3.11
CA ASP A 626 -8.12 -34.10 -2.89
C ASP A 626 -8.23 -32.85 -2.01
N ILE A 627 -7.47 -32.82 -0.92
CA ILE A 627 -7.49 -31.70 0.02
C ILE A 627 -6.07 -31.18 0.28
N THR A 628 -5.82 -29.93 -0.09
CA THR A 628 -4.51 -29.29 0.04
C THR A 628 -4.59 -27.91 0.68
N GLY A 629 -3.77 -27.59 1.66
CA GLY A 629 -3.74 -26.28 2.29
C GLY A 629 -4.91 -26.00 3.25
N CYS A 630 -5.74 -27.00 3.56
CA CYS A 630 -6.92 -26.84 4.42
C CYS A 630 -6.64 -27.24 5.86
N THR A 631 -7.17 -26.51 6.84
CA THR A 631 -7.05 -26.90 8.25
C THR A 631 -8.18 -27.85 8.67
N ILE A 632 -7.87 -29.13 8.85
CA ILE A 632 -8.86 -30.19 9.10
C ILE A 632 -8.53 -30.92 10.40
N THR A 633 -9.53 -31.30 11.20
CA THR A 633 -9.32 -32.13 12.39
C THR A 633 -9.10 -33.60 12.01
N GLU A 634 -8.44 -34.39 12.87
CA GLU A 634 -8.29 -35.84 12.60
C GLU A 634 -9.63 -36.57 12.45
N ALA A 635 -10.63 -36.21 13.26
CA ALA A 635 -11.97 -36.79 13.18
C ALA A 635 -12.63 -36.49 11.82
N ASP A 636 -12.44 -35.27 11.30
CA ASP A 636 -12.91 -34.87 9.99
C ASP A 636 -12.19 -35.62 8.86
N ILE A 637 -10.89 -35.86 8.99
CA ILE A 637 -10.11 -36.64 8.01
C ILE A 637 -10.65 -38.05 7.92
N ASP A 638 -10.91 -38.70 9.05
CA ASP A 638 -11.44 -40.06 9.04
C ASP A 638 -12.88 -40.12 8.51
N LEU A 639 -13.72 -39.14 8.83
CA LEU A 639 -15.06 -39.02 8.26
C LEU A 639 -15.00 -38.84 6.73
N LYS A 640 -14.14 -37.95 6.24
CA LYS A 640 -13.96 -37.65 4.80
C LYS A 640 -13.35 -38.82 4.04
N ARG A 641 -12.35 -39.50 4.64
CA ARG A 641 -11.75 -40.73 4.12
C ARG A 641 -12.77 -41.87 4.06
N LYS A 642 -13.64 -42.00 5.07
CA LYS A 642 -14.73 -43.00 5.07
C LYS A 642 -15.78 -42.69 4.02
N TRP A 643 -16.10 -41.41 3.83
CA TRP A 643 -17.08 -40.96 2.83
C TRP A 643 -16.57 -41.16 1.39
N ALA A 644 -15.33 -40.81 1.08
CA ALA A 644 -14.74 -40.96 -0.27
C ALA A 644 -14.23 -42.39 -0.57
N GLY A 645 -13.91 -43.15 0.47
CA GLY A 645 -13.14 -44.39 0.39
C GLY A 645 -11.63 -44.11 0.50
N SER A 646 -10.90 -44.99 1.19
CA SER A 646 -9.49 -44.77 1.52
C SER A 646 -8.56 -44.63 0.31
N GLU A 647 -8.89 -45.28 -0.81
CA GLU A 647 -8.08 -45.21 -2.04
C GLU A 647 -8.35 -43.95 -2.86
N ASN A 648 -9.44 -43.24 -2.58
CA ASN A 648 -9.86 -42.06 -3.32
C ASN A 648 -9.65 -40.77 -2.52
N PHE A 649 -8.91 -40.81 -1.41
CA PHE A 649 -8.70 -39.66 -0.54
C PHE A 649 -7.21 -39.26 -0.51
N THR A 650 -6.89 -38.05 -0.95
CA THR A 650 -5.56 -37.46 -0.85
C THR A 650 -5.57 -36.21 0.03
N TRP A 651 -4.55 -36.08 0.87
CA TRP A 651 -4.43 -34.97 1.81
C TRP A 651 -2.95 -34.67 2.10
N ASP A 652 -2.60 -33.39 2.18
CA ASP A 652 -1.22 -32.90 2.26
C ASP A 652 -0.61 -32.87 3.68
N GLY A 653 -1.39 -33.21 4.71
CA GLY A 653 -0.86 -33.42 6.07
C GLY A 653 -1.06 -32.28 7.07
N ILE A 654 -1.78 -31.20 6.72
CA ILE A 654 -1.97 -30.04 7.60
C ILE A 654 -3.10 -30.28 8.64
N THR A 655 -2.80 -30.98 9.75
CA THR A 655 -3.79 -31.27 10.82
C THR A 655 -3.96 -30.12 11.83
N LYS A 656 -5.22 -29.79 12.18
CA LYS A 656 -5.57 -29.07 13.43
C LYS A 656 -5.41 -30.04 14.62
N ARG A 657 -4.25 -30.05 15.28
CA ARG A 657 -4.05 -30.85 16.51
C ARG A 657 -4.80 -30.23 17.70
N LYS A 658 -5.85 -30.88 18.22
CA LYS A 658 -6.32 -30.67 19.60
C LYS A 658 -5.27 -31.23 20.57
N ARG A 659 -4.66 -30.39 21.40
CA ARG A 659 -3.67 -30.83 22.40
C ARG A 659 -4.35 -31.42 23.64
N ALA A 660 -4.00 -32.65 23.97
CA ALA A 660 -3.87 -33.14 25.35
C ALA A 660 -2.46 -33.76 25.50
N PRO A 661 -1.78 -33.63 26.67
CA PRO A 661 -0.37 -33.99 26.79
C PRO A 661 -0.19 -35.41 27.34
N THR A 662 0.71 -36.19 26.75
CA THR A 662 1.35 -37.33 27.43
C THR A 662 2.83 -37.42 27.06
N TRP A 663 3.65 -37.63 28.08
CA TRP A 663 5.11 -37.63 28.08
C TRP A 663 5.69 -39.07 28.22
N ALA A 664 6.99 -39.21 27.86
CA ALA A 664 7.98 -40.26 28.24
C ALA A 664 8.06 -41.53 27.33
N MET A 665 9.21 -42.15 26.99
CA MET A 665 10.59 -42.19 27.56
C MET A 665 11.61 -42.90 26.59
N ASN A 666 12.89 -42.49 26.64
CA ASN A 666 14.22 -43.19 26.50
C ASN A 666 14.52 -44.20 25.34
N SER A 667 15.69 -44.25 24.66
CA SER A 667 17.08 -44.43 25.14
C SER A 667 18.15 -44.22 24.01
N PRO A 668 19.47 -44.02 24.29
CA PRO A 668 20.47 -43.43 23.38
C PRO A 668 21.67 -44.34 22.96
N ALA A 669 22.36 -43.99 21.86
CA ALA A 669 23.80 -44.21 21.55
C ALA A 669 24.10 -43.73 20.10
N ALA A 670 25.27 -43.23 19.67
CA ALA A 670 26.45 -42.60 20.23
C ALA A 670 27.26 -42.02 19.04
N MET A 671 27.87 -40.85 19.27
CA MET A 671 29.07 -40.25 18.66
C MET A 671 29.20 -40.02 17.13
N ARG A 672 29.27 -38.72 16.77
CA ARG A 672 30.38 -38.08 16.02
C ARG A 672 30.23 -36.54 16.13
N ASN A 673 31.09 -35.91 16.93
CA ASN A 673 31.01 -34.50 17.34
C ASN A 673 31.55 -33.55 16.26
N GLY A 674 30.66 -32.82 15.60
CA GLY A 674 30.84 -31.39 15.39
C GLY A 674 29.95 -30.68 16.40
N ILE A 675 30.37 -29.53 16.95
CA ILE A 675 29.50 -28.70 17.79
C ILE A 675 28.30 -28.32 16.91
N THR A 676 27.16 -28.91 17.20
CA THR A 676 25.90 -28.59 16.52
C THR A 676 25.21 -27.47 17.28
N VAL A 677 24.28 -26.78 16.63
CA VAL A 677 23.41 -25.80 17.30
C VAL A 677 22.66 -26.38 18.52
N HIS A 678 22.57 -27.71 18.60
CA HIS A 678 21.98 -28.42 19.72
C HIS A 678 22.87 -28.47 20.97
N ASP A 679 24.14 -28.10 20.85
CA ASP A 679 25.14 -28.13 21.94
C ASP A 679 25.33 -26.77 22.62
N LEU A 680 24.67 -25.70 22.14
CA LEU A 680 24.76 -24.36 22.72
C LEU A 680 24.22 -24.33 24.17
N PRO A 681 24.97 -23.78 25.15
CA PRO A 681 24.48 -23.54 26.50
C PRO A 681 23.17 -22.74 26.50
N PRO A 682 22.23 -23.01 27.44
CA PRO A 682 20.97 -22.27 27.55
C PRO A 682 21.17 -20.75 27.61
N GLU A 683 22.26 -20.27 28.21
CA GLU A 683 22.60 -18.86 28.36
C GLU A 683 22.85 -18.18 27.01
N LEU A 684 23.59 -18.84 26.10
CA LEU A 684 23.82 -18.34 24.75
C LEU A 684 22.56 -18.41 23.87
N LEU A 685 21.68 -19.38 24.14
CA LEU A 685 20.36 -19.43 23.50
C LEU A 685 19.49 -18.26 23.96
N LEU A 686 19.50 -17.93 25.25
CA LEU A 686 18.76 -16.79 25.80
C LEU A 686 19.27 -15.46 25.24
N GLU A 687 20.58 -15.27 25.16
CA GLU A 687 21.20 -14.08 24.55
C GLU A 687 20.83 -13.96 23.07
N ALA A 688 20.88 -15.07 22.32
CA ALA A 688 20.42 -15.10 20.93
C ALA A 688 18.92 -14.77 20.81
N PHE A 689 18.09 -15.25 21.73
CA PHE A 689 16.65 -14.95 21.72
C PHE A 689 16.37 -13.48 22.04
N GLN A 690 17.12 -12.88 22.95
CA GLN A 690 17.01 -11.44 23.26
C GLN A 690 17.31 -10.58 22.03
N HIS A 691 18.37 -10.90 21.27
CA HIS A 691 18.64 -10.21 20.01
C HIS A 691 17.54 -10.43 18.95
N LEU A 692 16.86 -11.59 18.94
CA LEU A 692 15.73 -11.83 18.04
C LEU A 692 14.46 -11.05 18.44
N VAL A 693 14.33 -10.60 19.69
CA VAL A 693 13.27 -9.67 20.12
C VAL A 693 13.51 -8.27 19.55
N GLU A 694 14.78 -7.86 19.45
CA GLU A 694 15.18 -6.55 18.89
C GLU A 694 15.08 -6.49 17.35
N LEU A 695 15.02 -7.64 16.67
CA LEU A 695 14.86 -7.68 15.21
C LEU A 695 13.42 -7.37 14.81
N LYS A 696 13.25 -6.38 13.92
CA LYS A 696 11.98 -6.13 13.22
C LYS A 696 11.45 -7.42 12.58
N PRO A 697 10.12 -7.64 12.56
CA PRO A 697 9.51 -8.91 12.23
C PRO A 697 9.96 -9.48 10.88
N LEU A 698 10.51 -10.69 10.89
CA LEU A 698 10.91 -11.43 9.68
C LEU A 698 9.69 -12.09 9.01
N GLY A 699 8.77 -11.31 8.46
CA GLY A 699 7.66 -11.82 7.64
C GLY A 699 6.50 -12.47 8.41
N THR A 700 5.39 -12.60 7.69
CA THR A 700 4.03 -12.90 8.15
C THR A 700 3.83 -14.36 8.58
N ILE A 701 3.00 -14.58 9.60
CA ILE A 701 2.41 -15.88 9.96
C ILE A 701 0.90 -15.65 9.91
N ASP A 702 0.20 -16.30 8.98
CA ASP A 702 -1.25 -16.18 8.82
C ASP A 702 -1.97 -16.92 9.96
N TYR A 703 -2.75 -16.21 10.78
CA TYR A 703 -3.59 -16.80 11.82
C TYR A 703 -5.05 -16.91 11.36
N PRO A 704 -5.78 -18.00 11.69
CA PRO A 704 -7.20 -18.16 11.39
C PRO A 704 -8.10 -17.35 12.34
N GLU A 705 -9.11 -16.67 11.78
CA GLU A 705 -9.94 -15.63 12.43
C GLU A 705 -11.16 -16.11 13.27
N GLU A 706 -11.43 -17.41 13.46
CA GLU A 706 -12.73 -17.86 14.01
C GLU A 706 -12.69 -18.36 15.47
N TRP A 707 -12.59 -17.47 16.49
CA TRP A 707 -12.73 -17.87 17.91
C TRP A 707 -13.75 -17.08 18.75
N ASP A 708 -14.63 -16.24 18.16
CA ASP A 708 -15.46 -15.31 18.95
C ASP A 708 -16.98 -15.61 19.09
N ASP A 709 -17.56 -16.63 18.46
CA ASP A 709 -19.03 -16.84 18.50
C ASP A 709 -19.54 -17.84 19.56
N ALA A 710 -18.89 -17.97 20.72
CA ALA A 710 -19.28 -18.94 21.75
C ALA A 710 -19.85 -18.36 23.06
N SER A 711 -20.15 -17.07 23.15
CA SER A 711 -20.83 -16.52 24.33
C SER A 711 -21.83 -15.46 23.92
N ASP A 712 -23.12 -15.80 23.94
CA ASP A 712 -24.20 -15.01 24.56
C ASP A 712 -25.55 -15.71 24.34
N ALA A 713 -25.82 -16.70 25.19
CA ALA A 713 -27.18 -17.16 25.46
C ALA A 713 -27.58 -16.58 26.82
N TYR A 714 -27.90 -15.28 26.84
CA TYR A 714 -28.62 -14.67 27.95
C TYR A 714 -29.97 -14.14 27.48
N ASP A 715 -30.98 -14.63 28.20
CA ASP A 715 -32.41 -14.48 28.04
C ASP A 715 -32.83 -13.02 28.25
N SER A 716 -33.55 -12.45 27.26
CA SER A 716 -34.11 -11.10 27.37
C SER A 716 -35.59 -11.11 27.00
N THR A 717 -36.41 -11.53 27.95
CA THR A 717 -37.79 -11.05 28.07
C THR A 717 -37.81 -9.81 28.96
N THR A 718 -37.91 -8.61 28.39
CA THR A 718 -38.66 -7.52 29.01
C THR A 718 -39.03 -6.44 28.00
N THR A 719 -40.29 -6.08 28.07
CA THR A 719 -41.05 -5.09 27.30
C THR A 719 -40.67 -3.64 27.61
N SER A 720 -41.04 -2.76 26.68
CA SER A 720 -41.38 -1.33 26.87
C SER A 720 -40.23 -0.32 26.94
N SER A 721 -40.12 0.52 25.90
CA SER A 721 -40.45 1.95 25.97
C SER A 721 -39.88 2.67 24.75
N ASP A 722 -40.67 3.59 24.19
CA ASP A 722 -40.32 4.58 23.19
C ASP A 722 -39.04 5.35 23.58
N ASP A 723 -38.22 5.70 22.57
CA ASP A 723 -37.61 7.02 22.43
C ASP A 723 -36.92 7.17 21.06
N ASP A 724 -37.31 8.23 20.34
CA ASP A 724 -36.72 8.75 19.12
C ASP A 724 -35.24 9.14 19.35
N TYR A 725 -34.33 8.58 18.56
CA TYR A 725 -33.00 9.18 18.35
C TYR A 725 -32.68 9.24 16.86
N SER A 726 -32.42 10.47 16.44
CA SER A 726 -32.06 10.94 15.11
C SER A 726 -30.79 10.30 14.57
N ASN A 727 -30.82 10.06 13.25
CA ASN A 727 -29.70 9.79 12.36
C ASN A 727 -28.50 10.71 12.61
N ASP A 728 -27.34 10.11 12.86
CA ASP A 728 -26.02 10.67 12.55
C ASP A 728 -25.26 9.65 11.69
N GLU A 729 -25.46 9.74 10.37
CA GLU A 729 -24.80 8.92 9.35
C GLU A 729 -23.55 9.66 8.82
N HIS A 730 -22.40 9.50 9.49
CA HIS A 730 -21.08 9.70 8.87
C HIS A 730 -20.10 8.65 9.40
N SER A 731 -20.38 7.36 9.11
CA SER A 731 -19.43 6.27 9.32
C SER A 731 -18.46 6.20 8.15
N SER A 732 -17.40 7.00 8.22
CA SER A 732 -16.20 6.83 7.38
C SER A 732 -15.53 5.51 7.77
N SER A 733 -15.85 4.42 7.07
CA SER A 733 -15.34 3.09 7.38
C SER A 733 -13.91 2.91 6.86
N SER A 734 -12.98 3.09 7.79
CA SER A 734 -11.56 2.77 7.69
C SER A 734 -11.36 1.29 7.29
N GLN A 735 -10.64 1.05 6.18
CA GLN A 735 -10.18 -0.28 5.80
C GLN A 735 -9.07 -0.71 6.77
N SER A 736 -9.35 -1.65 7.68
CA SER A 736 -8.31 -2.23 8.54
C SER A 736 -7.39 -3.11 7.69
N ILE A 737 -6.26 -2.55 7.25
CA ILE A 737 -5.12 -3.32 6.76
C ILE A 737 -4.58 -4.06 7.99
N TRP A 738 -4.92 -5.33 8.16
CA TRP A 738 -4.35 -6.16 9.23
C TRP A 738 -2.84 -6.27 8.99
N HIS A 739 -2.04 -5.43 9.64
CA HIS A 739 -0.60 -5.65 9.72
C HIS A 739 -0.35 -6.90 10.57
N PRO A 740 0.13 -8.02 10.01
CA PRO A 740 0.32 -9.24 10.78
C PRO A 740 1.54 -9.04 11.68
N PHE A 741 1.31 -8.83 12.98
CA PHE A 741 2.38 -8.79 13.96
C PHE A 741 2.95 -10.20 14.14
N SER A 742 4.14 -10.40 13.58
CA SER A 742 4.95 -11.60 13.80
C SER A 742 5.77 -11.37 15.06
N LEU A 743 5.44 -12.04 16.18
CA LEU A 743 6.40 -12.15 17.28
C LEU A 743 7.55 -13.02 16.76
N ALA A 744 8.54 -12.40 16.10
CA ALA A 744 9.54 -13.12 15.30
C ALA A 744 10.30 -14.18 16.10
N TRP A 745 10.50 -13.91 17.40
CA TRP A 745 11.09 -14.85 18.34
C TRP A 745 10.23 -16.12 18.55
N MET A 746 8.91 -16.11 18.32
CA MET A 746 8.08 -17.33 18.42
C MET A 746 8.58 -18.44 17.51
N ARG A 747 9.24 -18.13 16.39
CA ARG A 747 9.88 -19.12 15.51
C ARG A 747 10.95 -19.94 16.21
N VAL A 748 11.62 -19.38 17.22
CA VAL A 748 12.61 -20.14 18.02
C VAL A 748 11.96 -21.28 18.79
N THR A 749 10.68 -21.16 19.12
CA THR A 749 9.91 -22.24 19.75
C THR A 749 9.60 -23.39 18.79
N HIS A 750 9.85 -23.24 17.49
CA HIS A 750 9.61 -24.27 16.46
C HIS A 750 10.88 -24.97 15.98
N VAL A 751 12.08 -24.52 16.39
CA VAL A 751 13.36 -25.07 15.90
C VAL A 751 13.60 -26.50 16.41
N CYS A 752 13.67 -26.69 17.73
CA CYS A 752 13.77 -28.02 18.34
C CYS A 752 13.19 -28.01 19.76
N SER A 753 13.06 -29.18 20.39
CA SER A 753 12.52 -29.31 21.75
C SER A 753 13.32 -28.53 22.80
N ARG A 754 14.66 -28.48 22.67
CA ARG A 754 15.55 -27.75 23.57
C ARG A 754 15.35 -26.23 23.46
N TRP A 755 15.31 -25.69 22.24
CA TRP A 755 15.08 -24.26 22.00
C TRP A 755 13.68 -23.85 22.44
N ARG A 756 12.68 -24.71 22.17
CA ARG A 756 11.33 -24.54 22.71
C ARG A 756 11.36 -24.46 24.23
N TYR A 757 12.00 -25.39 24.92
CA TYR A 757 12.08 -25.37 26.38
C TYR A 757 12.73 -24.07 26.90
N ALA A 758 13.90 -23.71 26.36
CA ALA A 758 14.61 -22.48 26.75
C ALA A 758 13.76 -21.21 26.52
N ALA A 759 13.13 -21.08 25.34
CA ALA A 759 12.30 -19.91 25.00
C ALA A 759 10.99 -19.85 25.82
N LEU A 760 10.33 -21.00 26.03
CA LEU A 760 9.12 -21.08 26.85
C LEU A 760 9.40 -20.80 28.35
N SER A 761 10.65 -20.95 28.80
CA SER A 761 11.11 -20.70 30.17
C SER A 761 11.70 -19.31 30.40
N ALA A 762 11.82 -18.48 29.36
CA ALA A 762 12.44 -17.16 29.42
C ALA A 762 11.36 -16.07 29.52
N PRO A 763 11.04 -15.53 30.72
CA PRO A 763 9.87 -14.66 30.88
C PRO A 763 10.01 -13.34 30.09
N SER A 764 11.24 -12.84 29.90
CA SER A 764 11.54 -11.64 29.13
C SER A 764 11.25 -11.74 27.62
N LEU A 765 10.98 -12.93 27.07
CA LEU A 765 10.54 -13.05 25.67
C LEU A 765 9.04 -12.77 25.52
N TRP A 766 8.27 -12.94 26.61
CA TRP A 766 6.82 -12.83 26.62
C TRP A 766 6.35 -11.46 27.14
N SER A 767 7.28 -10.59 27.53
CA SER A 767 7.00 -9.27 28.08
C SER A 767 6.34 -8.32 27.09
N PHE A 768 6.60 -8.46 25.78
CA PHE A 768 5.96 -7.65 24.75
C PHE A 768 4.62 -8.27 24.32
N ILE A 769 3.51 -7.59 24.63
CA ILE A 769 2.15 -8.09 24.48
C ILE A 769 1.37 -7.21 23.48
N PRO A 770 1.30 -7.61 22.20
CA PRO A 770 0.46 -6.92 21.23
C PRO A 770 -1.02 -7.31 21.41
N LEU A 771 -1.89 -6.32 21.64
CA LEU A 771 -3.31 -6.52 21.98
C LEU A 771 -4.21 -6.85 20.78
N ASN A 772 -3.69 -6.87 19.56
CA ASN A 772 -4.41 -7.44 18.41
C ASN A 772 -4.33 -8.97 18.32
N LEU A 773 -3.60 -9.63 19.22
CA LEU A 773 -3.64 -11.09 19.27
C LEU A 773 -4.97 -11.57 19.86
N PRO A 774 -5.46 -12.76 19.46
CA PRO A 774 -6.61 -13.38 20.09
C PRO A 774 -6.42 -13.48 21.62
N ARG A 775 -7.49 -13.27 22.40
CA ARG A 775 -7.45 -13.23 23.88
C ARG A 775 -6.64 -14.37 24.50
N ALA A 776 -6.81 -15.59 24.00
CA ALA A 776 -6.09 -16.77 24.50
C ALA A 776 -4.55 -16.64 24.38
N TRP A 777 -4.05 -15.94 23.37
CA TRP A 777 -2.63 -15.67 23.20
C TRP A 777 -2.14 -14.56 24.11
N VAL A 778 -2.95 -13.52 24.28
CA VAL A 778 -2.65 -12.42 25.22
C VAL A 778 -2.58 -12.95 26.65
N ASP A 779 -3.55 -13.77 27.06
CA ASP A 779 -3.55 -14.44 28.36
C ASP A 779 -2.32 -15.35 28.55
N GLU A 780 -1.93 -16.08 27.50
CA GLU A 780 -0.74 -16.93 27.52
C GLU A 780 0.56 -16.14 27.59
N LEU A 781 0.63 -14.97 26.92
CA LEU A 781 1.75 -14.03 27.04
C LEU A 781 1.87 -13.54 28.48
N PHE A 782 0.80 -12.98 29.05
CA PHE A 782 0.78 -12.54 30.46
C PHE A 782 1.19 -13.64 31.43
N ARG A 783 0.65 -14.86 31.26
CA ARG A 783 0.98 -16.01 32.11
C ARG A 783 2.47 -16.38 32.04
N ARG A 784 3.11 -16.18 30.89
CA ARG A 784 4.52 -16.52 30.68
C ARG A 784 5.49 -15.40 31.03
N THR A 785 5.03 -14.15 31.06
CA THR A 785 5.84 -13.01 31.51
C THR A 785 6.25 -13.13 32.97
N GLN A 786 5.47 -13.84 33.80
CA GLN A 786 5.77 -14.04 35.23
C GLN A 786 6.13 -12.69 35.89
N THR A 787 7.25 -12.56 36.59
CA THR A 787 7.65 -11.31 37.24
C THR A 787 8.44 -10.36 36.33
N ALA A 788 8.55 -10.62 35.03
CA ALA A 788 9.23 -9.70 34.12
C ALA A 788 8.36 -8.44 33.87
N PRO A 789 8.97 -7.26 33.63
CA PRO A 789 8.25 -6.06 33.20
C PRO A 789 7.47 -6.36 31.92
N VAL A 790 6.24 -5.87 31.80
CA VAL A 790 5.38 -6.05 30.63
C VAL A 790 5.39 -4.77 29.80
N ASP A 791 5.55 -4.89 28.49
CA ASP A 791 5.36 -3.84 27.49
C ASP A 791 4.11 -4.18 26.65
N ILE A 792 3.08 -3.34 26.68
CA ILE A 792 1.80 -3.61 26.03
C ILE A 792 1.71 -2.74 24.78
N TYR A 793 1.55 -3.36 23.61
CA TYR A 793 1.40 -2.65 22.35
C TYR A 793 -0.05 -2.72 21.84
N ILE A 794 -0.61 -1.57 21.47
CA ILE A 794 -1.99 -1.45 20.97
C ILE A 794 -1.91 -0.94 19.53
N PRO A 795 -2.26 -1.75 18.52
CA PRO A 795 -2.13 -1.35 17.13
C PRO A 795 -3.18 -0.33 16.69
N GLU A 796 -2.81 0.40 15.65
CA GLU A 796 -3.53 1.51 15.04
C GLU A 796 -4.89 1.13 14.44
N ASP A 797 -5.04 -0.04 13.85
CA ASP A 797 -6.11 -0.27 12.86
C ASP A 797 -7.44 -0.85 13.42
N HIS A 798 -7.61 -0.95 14.74
CA HIS A 798 -8.68 -1.78 15.33
C HIS A 798 -9.54 -1.12 16.42
N TRP A 799 -9.66 0.20 16.45
CA TRP A 799 -10.47 0.96 17.43
C TRP A 799 -12.00 0.87 17.20
N GLY A 800 -12.54 -0.33 16.99
CA GLY A 800 -13.97 -0.58 17.16
C GLY A 800 -14.33 -0.82 18.63
N ASP A 801 -15.57 -0.54 19.04
CA ASP A 801 -16.11 -0.71 20.41
C ASP A 801 -15.71 -2.04 21.08
N ARG A 802 -15.51 -3.11 20.29
CA ARG A 802 -15.11 -4.44 20.75
C ARG A 802 -13.74 -4.50 21.45
N LEU A 803 -12.75 -3.70 21.04
CA LEU A 803 -11.41 -3.72 21.65
C LEU A 803 -11.39 -2.95 22.98
N THR A 804 -12.15 -1.87 23.07
CA THR A 804 -12.41 -1.10 24.29
C THR A 804 -13.04 -1.98 25.37
N THR A 805 -14.10 -2.73 25.03
CA THR A 805 -14.74 -3.69 25.93
C THR A 805 -13.80 -4.84 26.33
N ARG A 806 -12.97 -5.33 25.40
CA ARG A 806 -11.95 -6.36 25.69
C ARG A 806 -10.87 -5.88 26.66
N MET A 807 -10.33 -4.68 26.46
CA MET A 807 -9.35 -4.09 27.39
C MET A 807 -9.96 -3.90 28.76
N TYR A 808 -11.19 -3.37 28.84
CA TYR A 808 -11.92 -3.22 30.10
C TYR A 808 -12.12 -4.56 30.82
N ASN A 809 -12.45 -5.62 30.09
CA ASN A 809 -12.64 -6.96 30.65
C ASN A 809 -11.32 -7.65 31.04
N MET A 810 -10.19 -7.29 30.42
CA MET A 810 -8.87 -7.83 30.76
C MET A 810 -8.19 -7.09 31.92
N ILE A 811 -8.32 -5.77 31.97
CA ILE A 811 -7.65 -4.90 32.96
C ILE A 811 -8.54 -4.63 34.18
N GLY A 812 -9.86 -4.89 34.05
CA GLY A 812 -10.84 -4.78 35.14
C GLY A 812 -10.47 -5.61 36.39
N LYS A 813 -11.02 -5.16 37.52
CA LYS A 813 -10.62 -5.49 38.91
C LYS A 813 -10.54 -6.97 39.30
N ASP A 814 -10.98 -7.90 38.46
CA ASP A 814 -11.15 -9.32 38.82
C ASP A 814 -10.25 -10.29 38.03
N HIS A 815 -9.30 -9.82 37.20
CA HIS A 815 -8.42 -10.76 36.48
C HIS A 815 -7.32 -11.32 37.41
N PRO A 816 -7.31 -12.63 37.71
CA PRO A 816 -6.35 -13.23 38.66
C PRO A 816 -4.90 -13.18 38.15
N ALA A 817 -4.69 -12.94 36.86
CA ALA A 817 -3.36 -12.81 36.27
C ALA A 817 -2.80 -11.38 36.30
N THR A 818 -3.54 -10.34 36.67
CA THR A 818 -3.02 -8.95 36.76
C THR A 818 -2.75 -8.53 38.21
N SER A 819 -3.39 -9.18 39.19
CA SER A 819 -3.33 -8.82 40.62
C SER A 819 -1.95 -9.01 41.29
N GLY A 820 -0.97 -9.58 40.59
CA GLY A 820 0.40 -9.78 41.09
C GLY A 820 1.52 -9.20 40.22
N HIS A 821 1.20 -8.57 39.08
CA HIS A 821 2.22 -8.03 38.19
C HIS A 821 2.48 -6.55 38.49
N ILE A 822 3.75 -6.23 38.67
CA ILE A 822 4.22 -4.84 38.81
C ILE A 822 4.42 -4.33 37.39
N LEU A 823 3.45 -3.56 36.89
CA LEU A 823 3.61 -2.83 35.64
C LEU A 823 4.36 -1.54 35.97
N ASP A 824 5.67 -1.50 35.68
CA ASP A 824 6.51 -0.33 35.92
C ASP A 824 6.47 0.67 34.75
N GLU A 825 6.28 0.18 33.51
CA GLU A 825 6.23 1.01 32.30
C GLU A 825 5.03 0.63 31.42
N LEU A 826 4.39 1.62 30.80
CA LEU A 826 3.25 1.45 29.90
C LEU A 826 3.39 2.41 28.72
N SER A 827 3.41 1.88 27.49
CA SER A 827 3.40 2.67 26.26
C SER A 827 2.07 2.47 25.52
N ILE A 828 1.41 3.56 25.12
CA ILE A 828 0.09 3.54 24.47
C ILE A 828 0.21 4.33 23.17
N THR A 829 -0.05 3.70 22.03
CA THR A 829 -0.20 4.40 20.74
C THR A 829 -1.65 4.27 20.30
N THR A 830 -2.35 5.38 20.06
CA THR A 830 -3.80 5.33 19.83
C THR A 830 -4.36 6.47 18.97
N TYR A 831 -5.46 6.17 18.26
CA TYR A 831 -6.33 7.14 17.61
C TYR A 831 -7.53 7.58 18.49
N LEU A 832 -7.92 6.78 19.48
CA LEU A 832 -9.07 6.97 20.37
C LEU A 832 -8.71 6.44 21.77
N PHE A 833 -8.79 7.25 22.83
CA PHE A 833 -8.60 6.68 24.17
C PHE A 833 -9.88 5.96 24.61
N PRO A 834 -9.84 4.64 24.87
CA PRO A 834 -10.86 4.00 25.65
C PRO A 834 -10.71 4.54 27.08
N ARG A 835 -11.77 4.58 27.88
CA ARG A 835 -11.68 4.93 29.30
C ARG A 835 -10.82 3.92 30.07
N LEU A 836 -9.50 4.02 29.96
CA LEU A 836 -8.57 3.13 30.63
C LEU A 836 -8.49 3.54 32.10
N ASP A 837 -8.98 2.70 33.02
CA ASP A 837 -8.82 2.93 34.44
C ASP A 837 -7.37 2.66 34.87
N LEU A 838 -6.51 3.66 34.69
CA LEU A 838 -5.11 3.59 35.06
C LEU A 838 -4.89 3.47 36.59
N THR A 839 -5.94 3.63 37.42
CA THR A 839 -5.82 3.47 38.89
C THR A 839 -5.50 2.03 39.31
N ALA A 840 -5.73 1.07 38.41
CA ALA A 840 -5.31 -0.32 38.59
C ALA A 840 -3.77 -0.46 38.67
N PHE A 841 -3.01 0.44 38.04
CA PHE A 841 -1.55 0.36 37.95
C PHE A 841 -0.85 1.21 39.02
N LYS A 842 -1.06 0.88 40.29
CA LYS A 842 -0.50 1.65 41.42
C LYS A 842 1.03 1.76 41.43
N HIS A 843 1.72 0.86 40.73
CA HIS A 843 3.18 0.82 40.62
C HIS A 843 3.72 1.42 39.33
N LEU A 844 2.86 1.91 38.43
CA LEU A 844 3.30 2.47 37.16
C LEU A 844 4.21 3.68 37.39
N ARG A 845 5.44 3.55 36.93
CA ARG A 845 6.50 4.55 37.07
C ARG A 845 6.63 5.40 35.81
N ARG A 846 6.49 4.79 34.63
CA ARG A 846 6.60 5.45 33.33
C ARG A 846 5.35 5.23 32.48
N LEU A 847 4.81 6.31 31.92
CA LEU A 847 3.69 6.28 30.98
C LEU A 847 4.08 7.02 29.70
N ASP A 848 4.03 6.35 28.56
CA ASP A 848 4.24 6.91 27.22
C ASP A 848 2.92 6.84 26.43
N VAL A 849 2.50 7.95 25.81
CA VAL A 849 1.23 8.06 25.11
C VAL A 849 1.41 8.80 23.79
N ASP A 850 1.18 8.13 22.65
CA ASP A 850 1.24 8.68 21.28
C ASP A 850 -0.17 8.74 20.66
N PHE A 851 -0.65 9.95 20.40
CA PHE A 851 -1.94 10.28 19.78
C PHE A 851 -1.77 10.51 18.28
N ARG A 852 -2.39 9.65 17.45
CA ARG A 852 -2.20 9.66 15.99
C ARG A 852 -3.38 10.22 15.17
N SER A 853 -4.54 10.52 15.77
CA SER A 853 -5.78 10.90 15.05
C SER A 853 -6.27 12.27 15.45
N ASN A 854 -6.95 12.87 14.48
CA ASN A 854 -7.56 14.20 14.51
C ASN A 854 -8.98 14.21 15.09
N ILE A 855 -9.60 13.05 15.32
CA ILE A 855 -11.06 12.93 15.49
C ILE A 855 -11.52 13.15 16.94
N VAL A 856 -10.61 13.18 17.91
CA VAL A 856 -11.00 13.11 19.33
C VAL A 856 -10.86 14.47 20.00
N GLY A 857 -12.00 15.13 20.24
CA GLY A 857 -12.09 16.16 21.26
C GLY A 857 -11.54 15.62 22.59
N LEU A 858 -10.89 16.49 23.36
CA LEU A 858 -10.07 16.33 24.57
C LEU A 858 -10.60 15.44 25.72
N GLY A 859 -11.75 14.78 25.58
CA GLY A 859 -12.24 13.75 26.48
C GLY A 859 -11.32 12.51 26.60
N ALA A 860 -10.36 12.33 25.70
CA ALA A 860 -9.31 11.31 25.83
C ALA A 860 -8.39 11.55 27.04
N LEU A 861 -7.96 12.80 27.25
CA LEU A 861 -7.15 13.17 28.41
C LEU A 861 -7.99 13.41 29.65
N SER A 862 -9.32 13.54 29.49
CA SER A 862 -10.23 13.50 30.63
C SER A 862 -10.22 12.15 31.37
N ILE A 863 -9.58 11.11 30.81
CA ILE A 863 -9.40 9.83 31.51
C ILE A 863 -8.29 9.91 32.54
N LEU A 864 -7.24 10.70 32.30
CA LEU A 864 -6.18 10.93 33.31
C LEU A 864 -6.69 11.72 34.52
N THR A 865 -7.91 12.25 34.45
CA THR A 865 -8.43 13.16 35.48
C THR A 865 -8.82 12.48 36.76
N ASP A 866 -9.29 11.25 36.65
CA ASP A 866 -9.74 10.44 37.78
C ASP A 866 -8.64 9.49 38.26
N VAL A 867 -7.43 9.59 37.69
CA VAL A 867 -6.39 8.59 37.86
C VAL A 867 -5.41 8.99 38.95
N ASN A 868 -5.53 8.32 40.09
CA ASN A 868 -4.50 8.28 41.11
C ASN A 868 -3.44 7.22 40.79
N ILE A 869 -2.37 7.60 40.07
CA ILE A 869 -1.16 6.77 39.91
C ILE A 869 -0.09 7.29 40.87
N PRO A 870 -0.02 6.77 42.12
CA PRO A 870 0.82 7.39 43.13
C PRO A 870 2.32 7.26 42.85
N SER A 871 2.72 6.33 41.98
CA SER A 871 4.11 5.99 41.66
C SER A 871 4.61 6.57 40.33
N LEU A 872 3.78 7.31 39.58
CA LEU A 872 4.18 7.84 38.28
C LEU A 872 5.25 8.92 38.46
N THR A 873 6.43 8.68 37.89
CA THR A 873 7.56 9.61 37.93
C THR A 873 8.01 10.06 36.53
N GLU A 874 7.57 9.40 35.48
CA GLU A 874 7.97 9.65 34.10
C GLU A 874 6.74 9.66 33.19
N LEU A 875 6.53 10.74 32.43
CA LEU A 875 5.41 10.89 31.52
C LEU A 875 5.89 11.39 30.15
N ARG A 876 5.53 10.69 29.08
CA ARG A 876 5.75 11.09 27.69
C ARG A 876 4.40 11.17 26.97
N LEU A 877 4.13 12.30 26.32
CA LEU A 877 2.93 12.55 25.53
C LEU A 877 3.36 13.03 24.13
N VAL A 878 2.88 12.37 23.09
CA VAL A 878 3.20 12.64 21.68
C VAL A 878 1.90 12.85 20.89
N MET A 879 1.82 13.87 20.04
CA MET A 879 0.71 14.11 19.11
C MET A 879 1.25 14.21 17.68
N THR A 880 1.06 13.17 16.86
CA THR A 880 1.74 13.08 15.56
C THR A 880 1.14 13.95 14.45
N ARG A 881 -0.06 14.53 14.65
CA ARG A 881 -0.74 15.44 13.71
C ARG A 881 -1.58 16.51 14.43
N PRO A 882 -0.97 17.52 15.07
CA PRO A 882 -1.75 18.60 15.64
C PRO A 882 -2.41 19.41 14.52
N TYR A 883 -3.74 19.50 14.49
CA TYR A 883 -4.38 20.61 13.76
C TYR A 883 -4.09 21.92 14.50
N ALA A 884 -4.17 23.03 13.78
CA ALA A 884 -3.86 24.35 14.33
C ALA A 884 -4.72 24.72 15.57
N ASP A 885 -5.85 24.05 15.82
CA ASP A 885 -6.84 24.50 16.82
C ASP A 885 -7.09 23.52 17.99
N THR A 886 -6.34 22.43 18.14
CA THR A 886 -6.59 21.44 19.21
C THR A 886 -5.69 21.63 20.43
N SER A 887 -6.14 22.44 21.40
CA SER A 887 -5.42 22.72 22.66
C SER A 887 -5.92 21.86 23.84
N VAL A 888 -5.02 21.34 24.68
CA VAL A 888 -5.35 20.51 25.86
C VAL A 888 -5.58 21.39 27.09
N THR A 889 -6.83 21.52 27.55
CA THR A 889 -7.08 22.09 28.87
C THR A 889 -6.47 21.19 29.95
N LEU A 890 -5.77 21.76 30.94
CA LEU A 890 -5.26 21.06 32.12
C LEU A 890 -6.26 21.21 33.26
N PRO A 891 -7.10 20.21 33.55
CA PRO A 891 -8.02 20.34 34.67
C PRO A 891 -7.28 20.14 36.00
N GLY A 892 -7.83 20.75 37.07
CA GLY A 892 -7.08 21.04 38.30
C GLY A 892 -6.45 19.84 39.04
N HIS A 893 -6.90 18.61 38.81
CA HIS A 893 -6.34 17.40 39.43
C HIS A 893 -5.02 16.93 38.76
N TRP A 894 -4.65 17.43 37.58
CA TRP A 894 -3.36 17.10 36.96
C TRP A 894 -2.20 17.52 37.86
N THR A 895 -2.39 18.55 38.68
CA THR A 895 -1.44 19.00 39.70
C THR A 895 -0.91 17.85 40.56
N ALA A 896 -1.75 16.89 40.96
CA ALA A 896 -1.35 15.76 41.80
C ALA A 896 -0.44 14.75 41.08
N VAL A 897 -0.61 14.57 39.76
CA VAL A 897 0.23 13.71 38.92
C VAL A 897 1.54 14.44 38.61
N LEU A 898 1.42 15.68 38.15
CA LEU A 898 2.49 16.59 37.79
C LEU A 898 3.47 16.84 38.97
N ASP A 899 2.96 16.93 40.21
CA ASP A 899 3.77 17.12 41.43
C ASP A 899 4.80 16.01 41.68
N LYS A 900 4.57 14.82 41.12
CA LYS A 900 5.40 13.63 41.34
C LYS A 900 6.39 13.37 40.22
N LEU A 901 6.19 13.99 39.06
CA LEU A 901 7.02 13.75 37.88
C LEU A 901 8.45 14.23 38.11
N THR A 902 9.37 13.36 37.71
CA THR A 902 10.80 13.63 37.61
C THR A 902 11.24 13.82 36.15
N VAL A 903 10.54 13.20 35.20
CA VAL A 903 10.74 13.34 33.75
C VAL A 903 9.40 13.65 33.09
N LEU A 904 9.37 14.68 32.24
CA LEU A 904 8.21 15.04 31.42
C LEU A 904 8.67 15.28 29.98
N GLU A 905 8.10 14.53 29.04
CA GLU A 905 8.33 14.66 27.62
C GLU A 905 7.02 14.97 26.89
N LEU A 906 7.00 16.05 26.11
CA LEU A 906 5.85 16.54 25.37
C LEU A 906 6.28 16.70 23.91
N GLU A 907 5.59 16.07 22.97
CA GLU A 907 5.87 16.17 21.55
C GLU A 907 4.60 16.56 20.80
N SER A 908 4.58 17.78 20.27
CA SER A 908 3.46 18.40 19.57
C SER A 908 2.16 18.51 20.38
N VAL A 909 2.26 18.50 21.72
CA VAL A 909 1.13 18.65 22.64
C VAL A 909 0.87 20.12 22.91
N GLN A 910 -0.32 20.60 22.55
CA GLN A 910 -0.76 21.96 22.85
C GLN A 910 -1.48 21.97 24.19
N PHE A 911 -1.20 22.93 25.07
CA PHE A 911 -1.98 23.14 26.30
C PHE A 911 -2.76 24.45 26.24
N ASP A 912 -4.02 24.41 26.66
CA ASP A 912 -4.88 25.57 26.80
C ASP A 912 -4.83 26.11 28.23
N PHE A 913 -4.30 27.33 28.39
CA PHE A 913 -4.24 28.03 29.67
C PHE A 913 -5.21 29.23 29.73
N THR A 914 -6.20 29.31 28.83
CA THR A 914 -6.95 30.54 28.50
C THR A 914 -7.74 31.23 29.63
N LEU A 915 -7.88 30.67 30.85
CA LEU A 915 -8.67 31.31 31.92
C LEU A 915 -8.03 31.20 33.31
N GLY A 916 -7.13 32.14 33.63
CA GLY A 916 -6.79 32.48 35.03
C GLY A 916 -6.10 31.41 35.86
N HIS A 917 -5.47 30.42 35.22
CA HIS A 917 -4.72 29.39 35.94
C HIS A 917 -3.51 30.01 36.66
N GLU A 918 -3.41 29.70 37.95
CA GLU A 918 -2.21 29.96 38.75
C GLU A 918 -1.00 29.22 38.15
N GLU A 919 0.19 29.79 38.34
CA GLU A 919 1.47 29.18 37.97
C GLU A 919 1.55 27.72 38.45
N ILE A 920 1.76 26.76 37.54
CA ILE A 920 1.86 25.33 37.87
C ILE A 920 3.25 25.05 38.40
N VAL A 921 3.39 24.67 39.66
CA VAL A 921 4.69 24.30 40.24
C VAL A 921 4.91 22.79 40.09
N LEU A 922 6.05 22.38 39.53
CA LEU A 922 6.49 20.99 39.39
C LEU A 922 7.70 20.74 40.32
N PRO A 923 7.47 20.52 41.64
CA PRO A 923 8.51 20.53 42.67
C PRO A 923 9.46 19.32 42.63
N ARG A 924 9.31 18.39 41.68
CA ARG A 924 10.19 17.22 41.55
C ARG A 924 10.79 17.04 40.18
N LEU A 925 10.38 17.84 39.20
CA LEU A 925 10.82 17.68 37.82
C LEU A 925 12.32 17.94 37.70
N ARG A 926 13.03 16.96 37.13
CA ARG A 926 14.48 16.99 36.89
C ARG A 926 14.79 17.11 35.41
N GLU A 927 13.95 16.53 34.56
CA GLU A 927 14.10 16.54 33.12
C GLU A 927 12.80 16.96 32.43
N LEU A 928 12.90 17.95 31.54
CA LEU A 928 11.80 18.44 30.72
C LEU A 928 12.22 18.43 29.26
N ARG A 929 11.47 17.70 28.42
CA ARG A 929 11.65 17.65 26.98
C ARG A 929 10.38 18.13 26.30
N ILE A 930 10.46 19.11 25.43
CA ILE A 930 9.30 19.67 24.73
C ILE A 930 9.63 19.74 23.24
N THR A 931 8.73 19.29 22.38
CA THR A 931 8.71 19.57 20.95
C THR A 931 7.39 20.28 20.65
N GLU A 932 7.41 21.51 20.16
CA GLU A 932 6.21 22.32 19.89
C GLU A 932 6.20 22.77 18.42
N ASN A 933 5.01 22.91 17.83
CA ASN A 933 4.83 23.40 16.46
C ASN A 933 4.62 24.93 16.45
N ALA A 934 4.87 25.56 15.30
CA ALA A 934 4.85 26.99 14.96
C ALA A 934 4.00 27.90 15.85
N GLY A 935 2.69 27.64 15.90
CA GLY A 935 1.70 28.54 16.51
C GLY A 935 1.73 28.61 18.05
N PHE A 936 2.48 27.73 18.72
CA PHE A 936 2.34 27.50 20.16
C PHE A 936 3.65 27.57 20.95
N CYS A 937 4.70 28.09 20.33
CA CYS A 937 6.03 28.08 20.89
C CYS A 937 6.11 28.75 22.28
N GLY A 938 6.45 27.95 23.28
CA GLY A 938 6.69 28.30 24.68
C GLY A 938 5.43 28.36 25.54
N ASN A 939 4.26 27.97 25.04
CA ASN A 939 3.00 28.13 25.77
C ASN A 939 2.98 27.34 27.09
N PHE A 940 3.45 26.09 27.09
CA PHE A 940 3.56 25.28 28.32
C PHE A 940 4.58 25.89 29.31
N VAL A 941 5.76 26.27 28.81
CA VAL A 941 6.86 26.77 29.63
C VAL A 941 6.51 28.07 30.36
N ARG A 942 5.69 28.94 29.76
CA ARG A 942 5.23 30.20 30.38
C ARG A 942 4.45 29.96 31.67
N HIS A 943 3.73 28.85 31.78
CA HIS A 943 2.80 28.60 32.87
C HIS A 943 3.34 27.64 33.94
N VAL A 944 4.57 27.12 33.76
CA VAL A 944 5.11 26.02 34.58
C VAL A 944 6.42 26.41 35.28
N ARG A 945 6.48 26.23 36.61
CA ARG A 945 7.64 26.48 37.48
C ARG A 945 8.31 25.18 37.90
N VAL A 946 9.58 25.00 37.54
CA VAL A 946 10.34 23.76 37.74
C VAL A 946 11.60 24.01 38.60
N PRO A 947 11.46 24.21 39.93
CA PRO A 947 12.55 24.73 40.78
C PRO A 947 13.79 23.82 40.90
N TYR A 948 13.71 22.61 40.38
CA TYR A 948 14.69 21.54 40.58
C TYR A 948 15.19 20.91 39.27
N LEU A 949 14.89 21.57 38.15
CA LEU A 949 15.25 21.13 36.81
C LEU A 949 16.77 21.01 36.67
N SER A 950 17.26 19.89 36.17
CA SER A 950 18.67 19.65 35.85
C SER A 950 18.92 19.53 34.35
N SER A 951 17.92 19.09 33.59
CA SER A 951 17.97 18.93 32.13
C SER A 951 16.73 19.57 31.50
N TYR A 952 16.95 20.44 30.50
CA TYR A 952 15.90 21.14 29.78
C TYR A 952 16.15 21.02 28.28
N ALA A 953 15.29 20.33 27.55
CA ALA A 953 15.38 20.26 26.09
C ALA A 953 14.09 20.79 25.46
N VAL A 954 14.20 21.75 24.56
CA VAL A 954 13.05 22.25 23.79
C VAL A 954 13.37 22.22 22.31
N ARG A 955 12.42 21.77 21.51
CA ARG A 955 12.45 21.79 20.06
C ARG A 955 11.23 22.53 19.56
N TYR A 956 11.44 23.50 18.70
CA TYR A 956 10.39 24.26 18.05
C TYR A 956 10.40 23.91 16.57
N ASP A 957 9.37 23.23 16.09
CA ASP A 957 9.18 22.94 14.67
C ASP A 957 8.39 24.07 14.01
N CYS A 958 9.03 24.73 13.06
CA CYS A 958 8.60 25.90 12.29
C CYS A 958 8.18 27.14 13.12
N PRO A 959 8.98 27.63 14.09
CA PRO A 959 8.60 28.81 14.88
C PRO A 959 8.34 30.03 13.98
N GLU A 960 7.18 30.67 14.14
CA GLU A 960 6.87 31.94 13.48
C GLU A 960 7.52 33.08 14.25
N TYR A 961 8.45 33.79 13.60
CA TYR A 961 9.02 35.02 14.14
C TYR A 961 8.36 36.23 13.51
N GLY A 962 7.99 37.19 14.34
CA GLY A 962 7.67 38.52 13.85
C GLY A 962 8.89 39.14 13.13
N PRO A 963 8.67 40.09 12.20
CA PRO A 963 9.77 40.82 11.56
C PRO A 963 10.64 41.61 12.56
N SER A 964 10.13 41.86 13.77
CA SER A 964 10.86 42.45 14.90
C SER A 964 10.69 41.58 16.16
N ILE A 965 11.66 40.72 16.45
CA ILE A 965 11.66 39.90 17.67
C ILE A 965 12.17 40.74 18.85
N ASP A 966 11.31 41.09 19.79
CA ASP A 966 11.70 41.75 21.03
C ASP A 966 12.01 40.75 22.16
N LEU A 967 12.56 41.24 23.28
CA LEU A 967 12.86 40.40 24.44
C LEU A 967 11.61 39.72 25.01
N ARG A 968 10.42 40.30 24.86
CA ARG A 968 9.17 39.69 25.34
C ARG A 968 8.82 38.46 24.50
N GLU A 969 8.99 38.53 23.19
CA GLU A 969 8.79 37.38 22.29
C GLU A 969 9.82 36.27 22.55
N VAL A 970 11.11 36.60 22.70
CA VAL A 970 12.13 35.60 23.08
C VAL A 970 11.79 34.95 24.43
N LYS A 971 11.39 35.77 25.41
CA LYS A 971 10.91 35.29 26.71
C LYS A 971 9.71 34.36 26.57
N ALA A 972 8.78 34.73 25.69
CA ALA A 972 7.57 33.97 25.39
C ALA A 972 7.91 32.61 24.73
N LEU A 973 9.02 32.48 24.01
CA LEU A 973 9.55 31.20 23.50
C LEU A 973 10.25 30.36 24.58
N GLY A 974 9.79 30.43 25.83
CA GLY A 974 10.33 29.65 26.95
C GLY A 974 11.65 30.16 27.55
N PHE A 975 12.32 31.14 26.93
CA PHE A 975 13.57 31.69 27.46
C PHE A 975 13.37 32.55 28.72
N ALA A 976 12.15 33.03 29.00
CA ALA A 976 11.90 33.86 30.19
C ALA A 976 12.39 33.21 31.46
N ARG A 977 12.22 31.90 31.62
CA ARG A 977 12.64 31.22 32.84
C ARG A 977 14.14 30.98 32.93
N VAL A 978 14.79 30.69 31.79
CA VAL A 978 16.25 30.58 31.73
C VAL A 978 16.92 31.95 31.97
N LEU A 979 16.25 33.04 31.59
CA LEU A 979 16.78 34.39 31.60
C LEU A 979 16.39 35.20 32.85
N ASP A 980 15.13 35.13 33.31
CA ASP A 980 14.54 35.96 34.37
C ASP A 980 14.50 35.29 35.76
N ASP A 981 14.32 33.96 35.86
CA ASP A 981 14.28 33.26 37.17
C ASP A 981 15.70 33.03 37.77
N VAL A 982 16.72 33.72 37.25
CA VAL A 982 18.10 33.74 37.79
C VAL A 982 18.19 34.56 39.09
N ASP A 983 17.12 35.22 39.52
CA ASP A 983 17.06 35.86 40.83
C ASP A 983 16.92 34.81 41.97
N ALA A 984 18.06 34.58 42.62
CA ALA A 984 18.34 33.96 43.92
C ALA A 984 17.90 32.50 44.20
N THR A 985 17.03 31.86 43.41
CA THR A 985 16.46 30.54 43.78
C THR A 985 16.75 29.37 42.85
N ILE A 986 17.44 29.57 41.73
CA ILE A 986 17.76 28.53 40.75
C ILE A 986 19.29 28.33 40.64
N PRO A 987 19.78 27.09 40.47
CA PRO A 987 21.19 26.82 40.22
C PRO A 987 21.73 27.59 39.01
N PRO A 988 23.01 27.97 39.01
CA PRO A 988 23.63 28.60 37.85
C PRO A 988 23.53 27.68 36.63
N LEU A 989 23.10 28.25 35.49
CA LEU A 989 23.11 27.60 34.18
C LEU A 989 24.56 27.18 33.84
N HIS A 990 24.76 25.90 33.54
CA HIS A 990 26.08 25.35 33.24
C HIS A 990 26.36 25.25 31.75
N ALA A 991 25.38 24.76 31.00
CA ALA A 991 25.41 24.71 29.54
C ALA A 991 24.10 25.26 28.97
N LEU A 992 24.21 26.16 27.99
CA LEU A 992 23.11 26.50 27.07
C LEU A 992 23.55 26.13 25.67
N VAL A 993 22.79 25.25 25.02
CA VAL A 993 22.95 24.91 23.61
C VAL A 993 21.70 25.39 22.88
N VAL A 994 21.84 26.33 21.95
CA VAL A 994 20.74 26.71 21.03
C VAL A 994 21.09 26.24 19.62
N ILE A 995 20.23 25.41 19.01
CA ILE A 995 20.43 24.84 17.67
C ILE A 995 19.37 25.36 16.71
N HIS A 996 19.74 26.12 15.69
CA HIS A 996 18.81 26.41 14.60
C HIS A 996 19.07 25.47 13.42
N ILE A 997 18.06 24.72 12.99
CA ILE A 997 18.05 23.80 11.86
C ILE A 997 17.26 24.47 10.74
N LEU A 998 17.92 24.84 9.64
CA LEU A 998 17.25 25.39 8.44
C LEU A 998 16.97 24.26 7.45
N THR A 999 15.71 23.84 7.32
CA THR A 999 15.31 22.73 6.44
C THR A 999 15.61 23.01 4.97
N SER A 1000 15.42 24.26 4.52
CA SER A 1000 15.63 24.69 3.14
C SER A 1000 17.10 24.92 2.75
N TYR A 1001 18.00 25.12 3.72
CA TYR A 1001 19.41 25.48 3.45
C TYR A 1001 20.45 24.54 4.09
N SER A 1002 20.03 23.52 4.85
CA SER A 1002 20.91 22.59 5.57
C SER A 1002 22.02 23.30 6.37
N ALA A 1003 21.71 24.45 6.94
CA ALA A 1003 22.60 25.20 7.80
C ALA A 1003 22.22 24.97 9.27
N LEU A 1004 23.23 24.70 10.09
CA LEU A 1004 23.11 24.44 11.51
C LEU A 1004 23.81 25.57 12.27
N PHE A 1005 23.10 26.26 13.17
CA PHE A 1005 23.71 27.23 14.07
C PHE A 1005 23.73 26.67 15.48
N HIS A 1006 24.90 26.48 16.08
CA HIS A 1006 25.02 26.15 17.49
C HIS A 1006 25.43 27.39 18.29
N VAL A 1007 24.71 27.69 19.36
CA VAL A 1007 25.13 28.62 20.38
C VAL A 1007 25.52 27.83 21.62
N HIS A 1008 26.79 27.79 21.99
CA HIS A 1008 27.25 27.16 23.23
C HIS A 1008 27.60 28.21 24.28
N GLY A 1009 26.97 28.16 25.45
CA GLY A 1009 27.30 28.98 26.62
C GLY A 1009 27.77 28.13 27.78
N TRP A 1010 28.90 28.45 28.41
CA TRP A 1010 29.33 27.80 29.67
C TRP A 1010 29.79 28.77 30.76
N ARG A 1011 29.49 28.46 32.02
CA ARG A 1011 30.05 29.16 33.20
C ARG A 1011 31.17 28.32 33.84
N SER A 1012 32.34 28.93 34.03
CA SER A 1012 33.45 28.34 34.78
C SER A 1012 33.11 28.29 36.27
N ASN A 1013 33.27 27.13 36.89
CA ASN A 1013 33.09 26.90 38.32
C ASN A 1013 34.35 27.36 39.10
N ASN A 1014 34.87 28.57 38.84
CA ASN A 1014 36.05 29.07 39.54
C ASN A 1014 35.66 29.77 40.85
N HIS A 1015 35.46 28.97 41.89
CA HIS A 1015 35.79 29.39 43.26
C HIS A 1015 37.16 28.79 43.62
N ASP A 1016 38.22 29.46 43.18
CA ASP A 1016 39.53 29.29 43.77
C ASP A 1016 39.54 29.94 45.15
N GLY A 1017 39.99 29.16 46.13
CA GLY A 1017 39.90 29.50 47.54
C GLY A 1017 40.71 30.72 47.93
N HIS A 1018 40.10 31.57 48.77
CA HIS A 1018 40.74 32.07 49.99
C HIS A 1018 39.67 32.53 50.98
N ASP A 1019 39.67 31.86 52.14
CA ASP A 1019 39.31 32.35 53.47
C ASP A 1019 38.08 33.27 53.63
N THR A 1020 36.93 32.67 53.88
CA THR A 1020 35.97 33.19 54.88
C THR A 1020 35.35 32.02 55.64
N GLU A 1021 35.81 31.83 56.88
CA GLU A 1021 35.10 31.09 57.92
C GLU A 1021 33.77 31.81 58.25
N ASP A 1022 32.79 31.02 58.68
CA ASP A 1022 31.52 31.41 59.29
C ASP A 1022 30.47 32.14 58.42
N PHE A 1023 29.83 31.36 57.54
CA PHE A 1023 28.40 31.52 57.25
C PHE A 1023 27.70 30.14 57.30
N PRO A 1024 26.80 29.86 58.26
CA PRO A 1024 26.04 28.62 58.27
C PRO A 1024 24.85 28.77 57.34
N LEU A 1025 25.08 28.54 56.05
CA LEU A 1025 24.02 28.25 55.10
C LEU A 1025 24.29 26.87 54.52
N GLN A 1026 23.69 25.84 55.13
CA GLN A 1026 23.36 24.57 54.48
C GLN A 1026 22.30 24.78 53.39
N VAL A 1027 22.53 25.74 52.49
CA VAL A 1027 21.72 25.86 51.28
C VAL A 1027 22.25 24.80 50.32
N MET A 1028 21.37 23.87 49.97
CA MET A 1028 21.63 22.78 49.03
C MET A 1028 22.44 23.31 47.84
N ARG A 1029 23.62 22.75 47.58
CA ARG A 1029 24.33 22.98 46.33
C ARG A 1029 23.44 22.44 45.21
N MET A 1030 22.64 23.31 44.61
CA MET A 1030 21.76 22.95 43.51
C MET A 1030 22.64 22.56 42.32
N ALA A 1031 22.35 21.40 41.74
CA ALA A 1031 23.09 20.91 40.59
C ALA A 1031 22.91 21.88 39.40
N PRO A 1032 23.96 22.15 38.62
CA PRO A 1032 23.84 22.97 37.42
C PRO A 1032 22.75 22.47 36.45
N ILE A 1033 22.20 23.40 35.66
CA ILE A 1033 21.22 23.07 34.60
C ILE A 1033 21.92 23.00 33.24
N ASP A 1034 21.62 21.93 32.50
CA ASP A 1034 21.92 21.81 31.08
C ASP A 1034 20.66 22.10 30.25
N ALA A 1035 20.72 23.14 29.42
CA ALA A 1035 19.63 23.58 28.56
C ALA A 1035 19.98 23.38 27.08
N HIS A 1036 19.09 22.74 26.32
CA HIS A 1036 19.22 22.45 24.90
C HIS A 1036 17.96 22.90 24.15
N ILE A 1037 18.02 24.04 23.48
CA ILE A 1037 16.91 24.60 22.73
C ILE A 1037 17.21 24.42 21.24
N SER A 1038 16.24 24.00 20.44
CA SER A 1038 16.42 23.79 19.01
C SER A 1038 15.24 24.34 18.21
N HIS A 1039 15.50 25.04 17.11
CA HIS A 1039 14.50 25.64 16.22
C HIS A 1039 14.65 25.01 14.83
N ASN A 1040 13.67 24.27 14.38
CA ASN A 1040 13.62 23.73 13.04
C ASN A 1040 12.80 24.68 12.17
N MET A 1041 13.43 25.47 11.30
CA MET A 1041 12.77 26.56 10.58
C MET A 1041 12.72 26.25 9.08
N ASP A 1042 11.52 26.37 8.51
CA ASP A 1042 11.27 26.43 7.07
C ASP A 1042 11.31 27.90 6.64
N LEU A 1043 12.49 28.42 6.27
CA LEU A 1043 12.63 29.82 5.88
C LEU A 1043 12.56 29.98 4.35
N PRO A 1044 11.55 30.67 3.81
CA PRO A 1044 11.60 31.19 2.45
C PRO A 1044 12.42 32.49 2.42
N ASN A 1045 13.49 32.53 1.62
CA ASN A 1045 14.27 33.72 1.25
C ASN A 1045 15.05 34.47 2.37
N ASP A 1046 15.71 35.57 1.98
CA ASP A 1046 16.58 36.45 2.79
C ASP A 1046 15.97 36.94 4.12
N THR A 1047 14.64 36.97 4.21
CA THR A 1047 13.89 37.36 5.42
C THR A 1047 14.23 36.48 6.62
N GLY A 1048 14.49 35.19 6.38
CA GLY A 1048 14.81 34.24 7.45
C GLY A 1048 16.13 34.55 8.17
N MET A 1049 17.15 35.00 7.44
CA MET A 1049 18.44 35.36 8.02
C MET A 1049 18.34 36.61 8.91
N ILE A 1050 17.47 37.57 8.55
CA ILE A 1050 17.21 38.77 9.35
C ILE A 1050 16.51 38.39 10.66
N MET A 1051 15.52 37.48 10.61
CA MET A 1051 14.82 37.00 11.79
C MET A 1051 15.77 36.28 12.76
N MET A 1052 16.68 35.44 12.25
CA MET A 1052 17.71 34.79 13.08
C MET A 1052 18.69 35.78 13.72
N ALA A 1053 19.15 36.77 12.96
CA ALA A 1053 20.05 37.80 13.48
C ALA A 1053 19.37 38.63 14.59
N ASN A 1054 18.09 38.95 14.42
CA ASN A 1054 17.29 39.64 15.44
C ASN A 1054 17.10 38.76 16.68
N PHE A 1055 16.77 37.48 16.52
CA PHE A 1055 16.66 36.53 17.62
C PHE A 1055 17.97 36.44 18.43
N ALA A 1056 19.09 36.22 17.74
CA ALA A 1056 20.40 36.12 18.38
C ALA A 1056 20.80 37.42 19.07
N THR A 1057 20.59 38.58 18.44
CA THR A 1057 20.90 39.89 19.03
C THR A 1057 20.07 40.14 20.28
N THR A 1058 18.77 39.86 20.21
CA THR A 1058 17.84 40.00 21.33
C THR A 1058 18.22 39.07 22.48
N LEU A 1059 18.53 37.81 22.20
CA LEU A 1059 19.01 36.85 23.20
C LEU A 1059 20.31 37.35 23.87
N LEU A 1060 21.30 37.76 23.08
CA LEU A 1060 22.60 38.22 23.60
C LEU A 1060 22.54 39.54 24.36
N SER A 1061 21.48 40.33 24.18
CA SER A 1061 21.26 41.56 24.96
C SER A 1061 20.86 41.29 26.42
N HIS A 1062 20.53 40.05 26.80
CA HIS A 1062 20.06 39.73 28.14
C HIS A 1062 21.19 39.75 29.19
N PRO A 1063 21.06 40.50 30.31
CA PRO A 1063 22.09 40.59 31.35
C PRO A 1063 22.51 39.23 31.93
N SER A 1064 21.58 38.29 32.09
CA SER A 1064 21.89 36.95 32.61
C SER A 1064 22.87 36.15 31.74
N LEU A 1065 22.91 36.42 30.42
CA LEU A 1065 23.83 35.77 29.49
C LEU A 1065 25.20 36.47 29.42
N SER A 1066 25.31 37.72 29.89
CA SER A 1066 26.60 38.45 29.99
C SER A 1066 27.62 37.79 30.93
N THR A 1067 27.16 36.85 31.75
CA THR A 1067 27.96 36.08 32.71
C THR A 1067 28.47 34.74 32.16
N LEU A 1068 28.08 34.34 30.94
CA LEU A 1068 28.62 33.16 30.27
C LEU A 1068 30.10 33.42 29.93
N CYS A 1069 30.99 32.52 30.32
CA CYS A 1069 32.43 32.67 30.11
C CYS A 1069 32.84 32.53 28.64
N MET A 1070 32.02 31.84 27.84
CA MET A 1070 32.21 31.74 26.40
C MET A 1070 30.85 31.58 25.73
N LEU A 1071 30.71 32.26 24.59
CA LEU A 1071 29.62 32.08 23.65
C LEU A 1071 30.25 31.62 22.33
N SER A 1072 30.00 30.38 21.91
CA SER A 1072 30.42 29.89 20.60
C SER A 1072 29.24 29.88 19.66
N LEU A 1073 29.34 30.57 18.52
CA LEU A 1073 28.41 30.50 17.40
C LEU A 1073 29.04 29.62 16.31
N ASP A 1074 28.60 28.38 16.17
CA ASP A 1074 29.09 27.47 15.12
C ASP A 1074 28.08 27.42 13.97
N TYR A 1075 28.51 27.79 12.76
CA TYR A 1075 27.70 27.76 11.55
C TYR A 1075 28.22 26.66 10.64
N GLN A 1076 27.44 25.60 10.44
CA GLN A 1076 27.77 24.53 9.50
C GLN A 1076 26.86 24.62 8.27
N SER A 1077 27.39 25.13 7.16
CA SER A 1077 26.76 25.05 5.83
C SER A 1077 27.20 23.77 5.11
N ARG A 1078 26.24 22.95 4.65
CA ARG A 1078 26.54 21.79 3.78
C ARG A 1078 26.94 22.17 2.35
N THR A 1079 26.66 23.39 1.90
CA THR A 1079 26.92 23.82 0.51
C THR A 1079 28.32 24.41 0.30
N GLY A 1080 29.12 24.61 1.36
CA GLY A 1080 30.51 25.06 1.24
C GLY A 1080 30.72 26.45 0.64
N THR A 1081 29.64 27.20 0.42
CA THR A 1081 29.68 28.59 -0.02
C THR A 1081 28.94 29.44 0.99
N TRP A 1082 29.70 30.21 1.77
CA TRP A 1082 29.51 31.64 2.08
C TRP A 1082 30.87 32.20 2.51
#